data_AF-T0RN86-F1
#
_entry.id   AF-T0RN86-F1
#
_cell.length_a   1.000
_cell.length_b   1.000
_cell.length_c   1.000
_cell.angle_alpha   90.00
_cell.angle_beta   90.00
_cell.angle_gamma   90.00
#
_symmetry.space_group_name_H-M   'P 1'
#
loop_
_entity.id
_entity.type
_entity.pdbx_description
1 polymer ?
#
loop_
_entity_poly.entity_id
_entity_poly.type
_entity_poly.pdbx_seq_one_letter_code
_entity_poly.pdbx_strand_id
1 'polypeptide(L)'
;MGGDIDADIKLPWSRVFLAVISYGLFFTDIPRSSLGFPVLPSGFHSTTESLYSSFGPYAYPIIGITKTTSGAYVGSIPLAKVWSYKYDTCSVGLRTVVSQRNASGWDPCLVYEAECNTTMLTPKSVFTMLDNVVAAVVAAPSLTWRVSYYFYDIINDLFAFGTFKERDWRTVRTHYVPSPEVDVCDPTCVTRPFFCEQLWTDFGALGVESTGRIVDDIRMQFRAKVNASNASHQRVELVILEAIDDIRPWGGGFAKSFASAYDVVALLRVQNCSSANSVACETVFVSDYRYEGGFAKTNTMTYYGITHILRLFGQTYNICRALTLFLGCYWARAAEPKYATASFFRRLVCAVRTFLRIPAQVVIHGSWLPVAVFVVAHLIDSPLLYYCIFMQLGPLNGATRFTPDQIYSFWVLLTCHMRNVWVLSLATKCILLAVDQRRHQTILGFRGYLLPCVSFCSIFFELRLTSLRRTDLLSAVHANPSLSTTLVREMQAIPSNYRYWGAFSDIKTLFLSWSAVYIIFGGLLRRRLGFRTTVPFTLLRYCNRSMFSTAWNALAPETAAVAPATDLSSMRQSLNALMHITWMTDPLQYIMLRWNQPVVYVYRHKTTGSRIHHPLSPRELARQDASLSASVEVIGQVLMMELPWADRIYCH
;
A
#
# COMPACT_ATOMS: atom_id res chain seq x y z
N MET A 1 26.93 2.98 -44.31
CA MET A 1 25.47 2.93 -44.46
C MET A 1 24.88 2.85 -43.06
N GLY A 2 24.21 3.90 -42.58
CA GLY A 2 23.54 3.91 -41.29
C GLY A 2 22.60 5.11 -41.22
N GLY A 3 21.37 4.91 -40.75
CA GLY A 3 20.37 6.00 -40.60
C GLY A 3 20.85 7.11 -39.66
N ASP A 4 20.50 8.36 -39.96
CA ASP A 4 20.82 9.50 -39.08
C ASP A 4 19.81 9.55 -37.94
N ILE A 5 20.18 9.00 -36.77
CA ILE A 5 19.34 8.96 -35.56
C ILE A 5 18.71 10.32 -35.24
N ASP A 6 19.42 11.43 -35.51
CA ASP A 6 18.90 12.76 -35.21
C ASP A 6 17.74 13.17 -36.13
N ALA A 7 17.80 12.78 -37.41
CA ALA A 7 16.77 13.06 -38.41
C ALA A 7 15.61 12.04 -38.33
N ASP A 8 15.96 10.78 -38.09
CA ASP A 8 15.07 9.62 -38.18
C ASP A 8 14.18 9.45 -36.95
N ILE A 9 14.66 9.83 -35.76
CA ILE A 9 13.93 9.66 -34.50
C ILE A 9 13.71 11.03 -33.85
N LYS A 10 12.47 11.52 -33.93
CA LYS A 10 12.08 12.79 -33.31
C LYS A 10 12.20 12.74 -31.79
N LEU A 11 12.73 13.82 -31.21
CA LEU A 11 12.84 14.03 -29.77
C LEU A 11 11.94 15.20 -29.34
N PRO A 12 10.63 14.98 -29.14
CA PRO A 12 9.73 16.03 -28.68
C PRO A 12 10.02 16.40 -27.22
N TRP A 13 9.73 17.65 -26.84
CA TRP A 13 9.90 18.14 -25.47
C TRP A 13 9.16 17.31 -24.41
N SER A 14 7.98 16.77 -24.74
CA SER A 14 7.24 15.88 -23.85
C SER A 14 8.04 14.62 -23.50
N ARG A 15 8.80 14.06 -24.45
CA ARG A 15 9.66 12.90 -24.21
C ARG A 15 10.85 13.26 -23.33
N VAL A 16 11.45 14.43 -23.56
CA VAL A 16 12.55 14.95 -22.72
C VAL A 16 12.07 15.11 -21.29
N PHE A 17 10.96 15.81 -21.09
CA PHE A 17 10.37 16.06 -19.77
C PHE A 17 10.07 14.75 -19.02
N LEU A 18 9.37 13.81 -19.67
CA LEU A 18 9.03 12.53 -19.06
C LEU A 18 10.27 11.68 -18.75
N ALA A 19 11.30 11.69 -19.62
CA ALA A 19 12.55 10.98 -19.37
C ALA A 19 13.31 11.57 -18.19
N VAL A 20 13.45 12.90 -18.13
CA VAL A 20 14.11 13.60 -17.02
C VAL A 20 13.40 13.33 -15.70
N ILE A 21 12.06 13.40 -15.65
CA ILE A 21 11.30 13.06 -14.45
C ILE A 21 11.47 11.58 -14.08
N SER A 22 11.41 10.67 -15.05
CA SER A 22 11.56 9.23 -14.79
C SER A 22 12.92 8.93 -14.15
N TYR A 23 14.00 9.48 -14.71
CA TYR A 23 15.33 9.31 -14.15
C TYR A 23 15.47 10.04 -12.81
N GLY A 24 14.93 11.25 -12.67
CA GLY A 24 14.93 12.00 -11.41
C GLY A 24 14.26 11.22 -10.29
N LEU A 25 13.04 10.72 -10.50
CA LEU A 25 12.32 9.89 -9.53
C LEU A 25 13.05 8.58 -9.24
N PHE A 26 13.67 7.98 -10.25
CA PHE A 26 14.42 6.74 -10.10
C PHE A 26 15.70 6.93 -9.27
N PHE A 27 16.54 7.91 -9.62
CA PHE A 27 17.79 8.21 -8.89
C PHE A 27 17.54 8.67 -7.46
N THR A 28 16.42 9.37 -7.24
CA THR A 28 16.03 9.85 -5.91
C THR A 28 15.20 8.85 -5.12
N ASP A 29 14.95 7.61 -5.62
CA ASP A 29 14.11 6.66 -4.88
C ASP A 29 14.65 6.42 -3.46
N ILE A 30 15.89 5.93 -3.32
CA ILE A 30 16.49 5.69 -2.00
C ILE A 30 16.59 6.97 -1.14
N PRO A 31 17.15 8.09 -1.63
CA PRO A 31 17.22 9.33 -0.83
C PRO A 31 15.87 9.84 -0.34
N ARG A 32 14.80 9.64 -1.14
CA ARG A 32 13.44 10.13 -0.82
C ARG A 32 12.67 9.16 0.06
N SER A 33 12.78 7.86 -0.19
CA SER A 33 11.88 6.83 0.36
C SER A 33 12.58 5.82 1.28
N SER A 34 13.85 6.08 1.63
CA SER A 34 14.68 5.25 2.52
C SER A 34 14.95 3.84 1.98
N LEU A 35 15.86 3.12 2.63
CA LEU A 35 16.18 1.71 2.35
C LEU A 35 15.27 0.72 3.07
N GLY A 36 14.38 1.18 3.96
CA GLY A 36 13.43 0.36 4.70
C GLY A 36 13.12 0.97 6.06
N PHE A 37 12.68 0.14 7.00
CA PHE A 37 12.36 0.53 8.37
C PHE A 37 13.48 0.08 9.33
N PRO A 38 14.50 0.93 9.60
CA PRO A 38 15.51 0.61 10.61
C PRO A 38 14.95 0.74 12.04
N VAL A 39 13.94 1.59 12.21
CA VAL A 39 13.25 1.88 13.47
C VAL A 39 11.75 2.03 13.20
N LEU A 40 10.96 2.06 14.27
CA LEU A 40 9.55 2.46 14.19
C LEU A 40 9.43 3.88 13.62
N PRO A 41 8.42 4.16 12.77
CA PRO A 41 8.18 5.53 12.30
C PRO A 41 7.87 6.49 13.47
N SER A 42 8.04 7.79 13.24
CA SER A 42 7.67 8.80 14.23
C SER A 42 6.18 8.71 14.60
N GLY A 43 5.88 8.86 15.89
CA GLY A 43 4.53 8.74 16.46
C GLY A 43 4.13 7.32 16.90
N PHE A 44 4.95 6.31 16.60
CA PHE A 44 4.79 4.96 17.15
C PHE A 44 5.66 4.80 18.39
N HIS A 45 5.04 4.53 19.54
CA HIS A 45 5.74 4.44 20.83
C HIS A 45 5.87 2.97 21.27
N SER A 46 7.09 2.50 21.53
CA SER A 46 7.32 1.12 22.01
C SER A 46 6.73 0.96 23.41
N THR A 47 5.90 -0.07 23.62
CA THR A 47 5.42 -0.47 24.95
C THR A 47 6.26 -1.58 25.55
N THR A 48 6.74 -2.50 24.70
CA THR A 48 7.69 -3.56 25.06
C THR A 48 8.74 -3.67 23.97
N GLU A 49 9.62 -4.68 24.05
CA GLU A 49 10.56 -5.03 22.98
C GLU A 49 9.88 -5.46 21.67
N SER A 50 8.60 -5.87 21.73
CA SER A 50 7.87 -6.45 20.61
C SER A 50 6.55 -5.76 20.28
N LEU A 51 6.00 -4.98 21.22
CA LEU A 51 4.75 -4.23 21.07
C LEU A 51 5.00 -2.73 21.01
N TYR A 52 4.18 -2.04 20.23
CA TYR A 52 4.17 -0.58 20.15
C TYR A 52 2.74 -0.04 20.01
N SER A 53 2.50 1.17 20.52
CA SER A 53 1.29 1.93 20.27
C SER A 53 1.24 2.38 18.82
N SER A 54 0.14 2.05 18.15
CA SER A 54 -0.07 2.27 16.72
C SER A 54 -0.96 3.45 16.37
N PHE A 55 -1.87 3.79 17.27
CA PHE A 55 -2.64 5.03 17.25
C PHE A 55 -3.11 5.30 18.67
N GLY A 56 -3.35 6.57 18.98
CA GLY A 56 -3.60 6.99 20.35
C GLY A 56 -2.37 6.81 21.24
N PRO A 57 -2.57 6.67 22.56
CA PRO A 57 -3.87 6.60 23.22
C PRO A 57 -4.62 7.94 23.26
N TYR A 58 -5.96 7.88 23.27
CA TYR A 58 -6.83 9.04 23.37
C TYR A 58 -7.80 8.89 24.54
N ALA A 59 -7.97 9.95 25.32
CA ALA A 59 -8.97 10.08 26.39
C ALA A 59 -9.81 11.32 26.10
N TYR A 60 -11.13 11.18 25.94
CA TYR A 60 -11.99 12.31 25.60
C TYR A 60 -13.47 12.11 25.98
N PRO A 61 -14.17 13.20 26.34
CA PRO A 61 -15.62 13.17 26.56
C PRO A 61 -16.37 13.18 25.22
N ILE A 62 -17.46 12.40 25.12
CA ILE A 62 -18.40 12.48 24.00
C ILE A 62 -19.47 13.52 24.30
N ILE A 63 -20.19 13.36 25.40
CA ILE A 63 -21.25 14.26 25.86
C ILE A 63 -21.60 13.98 27.32
N GLY A 64 -21.82 15.03 28.10
CA GLY A 64 -22.49 14.97 29.40
C GLY A 64 -23.85 15.64 29.30
N ILE A 65 -24.91 15.04 29.83
CA ILE A 65 -26.29 15.50 29.62
C ILE A 65 -26.98 15.60 30.97
N THR A 66 -27.50 16.79 31.27
CA THR A 66 -28.28 17.07 32.47
C THR A 66 -29.76 17.22 32.11
N LYS A 67 -30.63 16.52 32.83
CA LYS A 67 -32.08 16.72 32.80
C LYS A 67 -32.43 17.78 33.82
N THR A 68 -32.95 18.92 33.36
CA THR A 68 -33.34 20.04 34.23
C THR A 68 -34.65 19.71 34.96
N THR A 69 -34.94 20.46 36.03
CA THR A 69 -36.23 20.38 36.75
C THR A 69 -37.42 20.71 35.86
N SER A 70 -37.23 21.50 34.79
CA SER A 70 -38.23 21.76 33.76
C SER A 70 -38.43 20.60 32.76
N GLY A 71 -37.68 19.50 32.90
CA GLY A 71 -37.72 18.34 32.02
C GLY A 71 -36.94 18.50 30.70
N ALA A 72 -36.19 19.59 30.54
CA ALA A 72 -35.35 19.81 29.37
C ALA A 72 -34.02 19.04 29.48
N TYR A 73 -33.46 18.63 28.34
CA TYR A 73 -32.19 17.90 28.28
C TYR A 73 -31.11 18.84 27.75
N VAL A 74 -30.14 19.18 28.61
CA VAL A 74 -29.05 20.10 28.29
C VAL A 74 -27.75 19.30 28.20
N GLY A 75 -27.20 19.20 26.99
CA GLY A 75 -25.90 18.58 26.74
C GLY A 75 -24.74 19.55 26.98
N SER A 76 -23.58 19.03 27.37
CA SER A 76 -22.30 19.75 27.43
C SER A 76 -21.88 20.26 26.04
N ILE A 77 -22.36 19.59 25.00
CA ILE A 77 -22.37 20.03 23.61
C ILE A 77 -23.80 19.97 23.07
N PRO A 78 -24.18 20.81 22.09
CA PRO A 78 -25.56 20.91 21.64
C PRO A 78 -26.09 19.63 20.98
N LEU A 79 -25.23 18.89 20.28
CA LEU A 79 -25.57 17.66 19.56
C LEU A 79 -24.38 16.69 19.61
N ALA A 80 -24.66 15.39 19.73
CA ALA A 80 -23.64 14.35 19.62
C ALA A 80 -23.56 13.81 18.19
N LYS A 81 -22.39 13.32 17.76
CA LYS A 81 -22.25 12.73 16.41
C LYS A 81 -22.81 11.31 16.38
N VAL A 82 -23.52 10.97 15.31
CA VAL A 82 -23.89 9.57 15.00
C VAL A 82 -22.65 8.68 14.90
N TRP A 83 -21.53 9.24 14.41
CA TRP A 83 -20.24 8.54 14.33
C TRP A 83 -19.89 7.79 15.61
N SER A 84 -19.94 8.46 16.76
CA SER A 84 -19.55 7.91 18.06
C SER A 84 -20.42 6.71 18.48
N TYR A 85 -21.65 6.58 17.99
CA TYR A 85 -22.57 5.52 18.39
C TYR A 85 -22.87 4.50 17.29
N LYS A 86 -22.38 4.73 16.06
CA LYS A 86 -22.61 3.85 14.91
C LYS A 86 -21.34 3.39 14.18
N TYR A 87 -20.41 4.29 13.90
CA TYR A 87 -19.31 4.02 12.97
C TYR A 87 -17.97 3.79 13.68
N ASP A 88 -17.83 4.38 14.86
CA ASP A 88 -16.66 4.25 15.70
C ASP A 88 -16.50 2.80 16.21
N THR A 89 -15.26 2.32 16.34
CA THR A 89 -14.95 1.04 17.01
C THR A 89 -15.43 1.04 18.45
N CYS A 90 -15.36 2.18 19.14
CA CYS A 90 -15.89 2.32 20.50
C CYS A 90 -17.40 2.06 20.60
N SER A 91 -18.15 2.20 19.50
CA SER A 91 -19.61 1.94 19.50
C SER A 91 -19.96 0.46 19.53
N VAL A 92 -19.05 -0.42 19.14
CA VAL A 92 -19.32 -1.86 19.04
C VAL A 92 -19.60 -2.45 20.42
N GLY A 93 -18.87 -2.03 21.46
CA GLY A 93 -19.12 -2.43 22.85
C GLY A 93 -20.53 -2.05 23.33
N LEU A 94 -20.91 -0.79 23.15
CA LEU A 94 -22.25 -0.30 23.51
C LEU A 94 -23.36 -1.06 22.77
N ARG A 95 -23.23 -1.22 21.46
CA ARG A 95 -24.24 -1.92 20.65
C ARG A 95 -24.33 -3.41 20.95
N THR A 96 -23.24 -4.02 21.40
CA THR A 96 -23.26 -5.40 21.89
C THR A 96 -24.19 -5.51 23.10
N VAL A 97 -24.10 -4.58 24.06
CA VAL A 97 -25.03 -4.55 25.20
C VAL A 97 -26.46 -4.35 24.73
N VAL A 98 -26.69 -3.42 23.79
CA VAL A 98 -28.02 -3.15 23.24
C VAL A 98 -28.63 -4.38 22.60
N SER A 99 -27.90 -5.05 21.70
CA SER A 99 -28.34 -6.26 21.01
C SER A 99 -28.56 -7.44 21.97
N GLN A 100 -27.64 -7.67 22.91
CA GLN A 100 -27.67 -8.85 23.78
C GLN A 100 -28.58 -8.69 25.00
N ARG A 101 -28.91 -7.45 25.39
CA ARG A 101 -29.79 -7.15 26.54
C ARG A 101 -31.11 -6.53 26.13
N ASN A 102 -31.35 -6.35 24.83
CA ASN A 102 -32.52 -5.69 24.27
C ASN A 102 -32.77 -4.31 24.92
N ALA A 103 -31.70 -3.51 25.06
CA ALA A 103 -31.80 -2.19 25.67
C ALA A 103 -32.60 -1.25 24.75
N SER A 104 -33.75 -0.78 25.23
CA SER A 104 -34.67 0.04 24.44
C SER A 104 -34.16 1.47 24.23
N GLY A 105 -34.84 2.24 23.37
CA GLY A 105 -34.56 3.66 23.15
C GLY A 105 -33.42 3.96 22.17
N TRP A 106 -32.75 2.93 21.64
CA TRP A 106 -31.79 3.06 20.55
C TRP A 106 -32.52 3.21 19.21
N ASP A 107 -32.11 4.23 18.43
CA ASP A 107 -32.60 4.40 17.07
C ASP A 107 -32.15 3.21 16.21
N PRO A 108 -33.05 2.55 15.44
CA PRO A 108 -32.71 1.43 14.56
C PRO A 108 -31.54 1.75 13.61
N CYS A 109 -31.35 3.02 13.27
CA CYS A 109 -30.25 3.44 12.40
C CYS A 109 -28.87 3.20 13.03
N LEU A 110 -28.74 3.29 14.36
CA LEU A 110 -27.47 3.15 15.09
C LEU A 110 -27.01 1.69 15.18
N VAL A 111 -27.96 0.75 15.14
CA VAL A 111 -27.72 -0.70 15.15
C VAL A 111 -27.71 -1.33 13.76
N TYR A 112 -27.67 -0.51 12.69
CA TYR A 112 -27.66 -0.94 11.29
C TYR A 112 -28.94 -1.63 10.78
N GLU A 113 -30.07 -1.47 11.48
CA GLU A 113 -31.38 -1.94 11.00
C GLU A 113 -32.02 -0.97 9.97
N ALA A 114 -31.59 0.30 10.01
CA ALA A 114 -32.02 1.34 9.07
C ALA A 114 -30.88 2.32 8.71
N GLU A 115 -31.11 3.15 7.68
CA GLU A 115 -30.23 4.27 7.38
C GLU A 115 -30.50 5.46 8.30
N CYS A 116 -29.44 6.20 8.67
CA CYS A 116 -29.60 7.35 9.56
C CYS A 116 -30.00 8.58 8.75
N ASN A 117 -31.13 9.20 9.12
CA ASN A 117 -31.63 10.42 8.47
C ASN A 117 -30.75 11.65 8.79
N THR A 118 -30.02 11.62 9.89
CA THR A 118 -29.15 12.71 10.35
C THR A 118 -27.76 12.18 10.71
N THR A 119 -26.77 13.08 10.71
CA THR A 119 -25.39 12.78 11.19
C THR A 119 -25.18 13.16 12.65
N MET A 120 -26.19 13.75 13.28
CA MET A 120 -26.17 14.29 14.63
C MET A 120 -27.39 13.80 15.43
N LEU A 121 -27.18 13.59 16.73
CA LEU A 121 -28.17 13.11 17.70
C LEU A 121 -28.47 14.19 18.74
N THR A 122 -29.74 14.29 19.12
CA THR A 122 -30.17 15.24 20.15
C THR A 122 -29.78 14.75 21.56
N PRO A 123 -29.52 15.66 22.52
CA PRO A 123 -29.22 15.27 23.89
C PRO A 123 -30.31 14.39 24.53
N LYS A 124 -31.59 14.64 24.24
CA LYS A 124 -32.70 13.81 24.75
C LYS A 124 -32.61 12.35 24.30
N SER A 125 -32.35 12.13 23.02
CA SER A 125 -32.21 10.78 22.45
C SER A 125 -31.02 10.06 23.08
N VAL A 126 -29.86 10.72 23.12
CA VAL A 126 -28.62 10.14 23.68
C VAL A 126 -28.77 9.85 25.17
N PHE A 127 -29.40 10.73 25.94
CA PHE A 127 -29.66 10.52 27.36
C PHE A 127 -30.46 9.24 27.59
N THR A 128 -31.57 9.07 26.87
CA THR A 128 -32.45 7.90 27.01
C THR A 128 -31.70 6.62 26.64
N MET A 129 -30.95 6.64 25.53
CA MET A 129 -30.16 5.50 25.07
C MET A 129 -29.10 5.05 26.09
N LEU A 130 -28.34 6.01 26.62
CA LEU A 130 -27.27 5.72 27.56
C LEU A 130 -27.81 5.30 28.92
N ASP A 131 -28.87 5.93 29.43
CA ASP A 131 -29.51 5.53 30.68
C ASP A 131 -30.03 4.10 30.62
N ASN A 132 -30.64 3.71 29.49
CA ASN A 132 -31.11 2.34 29.29
C ASN A 132 -29.97 1.32 29.21
N VAL A 133 -28.82 1.69 28.62
CA VAL A 133 -27.61 0.84 28.64
C VAL A 133 -27.08 0.69 30.05
N VAL A 134 -26.98 1.78 30.81
CA VAL A 134 -26.55 1.73 32.22
C VAL A 134 -27.50 0.83 33.01
N ALA A 135 -28.81 1.02 32.89
CA ALA A 135 -29.82 0.18 33.54
C ALA A 135 -29.69 -1.31 33.17
N ALA A 136 -29.45 -1.63 31.89
CA ALA A 136 -29.26 -3.01 31.42
C ALA A 136 -28.02 -3.67 32.01
N VAL A 137 -26.93 -2.91 32.21
CA VAL A 137 -25.70 -3.40 32.85
C VAL A 137 -25.86 -3.53 34.36
N VAL A 138 -26.52 -2.59 35.04
CA VAL A 138 -26.81 -2.69 36.47
C VAL A 138 -27.67 -3.92 36.77
N ALA A 139 -28.63 -4.25 35.90
CA ALA A 139 -29.50 -5.42 36.07
C ALA A 139 -28.77 -6.77 35.89
N ALA A 140 -27.66 -6.80 35.15
CA ALA A 140 -26.80 -7.98 35.02
C ALA A 140 -25.34 -7.57 34.89
N PRO A 141 -24.65 -7.37 36.02
CA PRO A 141 -23.27 -6.92 36.02
C PRO A 141 -22.35 -8.01 35.46
N SER A 142 -21.22 -7.60 34.87
CA SER A 142 -20.08 -8.49 34.63
C SER A 142 -20.27 -9.58 33.59
N LEU A 143 -20.98 -9.24 32.52
CA LEU A 143 -21.14 -10.10 31.35
C LEU A 143 -19.94 -9.96 30.40
N THR A 144 -19.65 -11.04 29.69
CA THR A 144 -18.57 -11.11 28.71
C THR A 144 -19.11 -11.73 27.41
N TRP A 145 -18.83 -11.07 26.30
CA TRP A 145 -19.22 -11.51 24.96
C TRP A 145 -18.02 -11.57 24.04
N ARG A 146 -18.12 -12.46 23.05
CA ARG A 146 -17.27 -12.48 21.87
C ARG A 146 -18.09 -12.04 20.68
N VAL A 147 -17.58 -11.03 19.99
CA VAL A 147 -18.31 -10.28 18.98
C VAL A 147 -17.51 -10.32 17.69
N SER A 148 -18.15 -10.76 16.62
CA SER A 148 -17.65 -10.59 15.26
C SER A 148 -18.39 -9.44 14.62
N TYR A 149 -17.65 -8.56 13.94
CA TYR A 149 -18.20 -7.37 13.32
C TYR A 149 -17.47 -7.05 12.00
N TYR A 150 -18.10 -6.27 11.13
CA TYR A 150 -17.44 -5.77 9.92
C TYR A 150 -16.40 -4.69 10.27
N PHE A 151 -15.33 -4.59 9.48
CA PHE A 151 -14.32 -3.52 9.64
C PHE A 151 -13.97 -2.90 8.29
N TYR A 152 -14.97 -2.30 7.64
CA TYR A 152 -14.76 -1.58 6.38
C TYR A 152 -14.29 -0.17 6.63
N ASP A 153 -13.31 0.28 5.87
CA ASP A 153 -12.76 1.63 6.03
C ASP A 153 -12.13 2.22 4.76
N ILE A 154 -11.53 1.38 3.92
CA ILE A 154 -10.86 1.81 2.69
C ILE A 154 -11.64 1.40 1.44
N ILE A 155 -11.39 2.11 0.33
CA ILE A 155 -11.99 1.77 -0.98
C ILE A 155 -11.69 0.31 -1.36
N ASN A 156 -10.51 -0.19 -1.01
CA ASN A 156 -10.11 -1.59 -1.23
C ASN A 156 -11.05 -2.63 -0.59
N ASP A 157 -11.74 -2.27 0.51
CA ASP A 157 -12.63 -3.18 1.23
C ASP A 157 -13.96 -3.39 0.47
N LEU A 158 -14.36 -2.44 -0.39
CA LEU A 158 -15.55 -2.56 -1.24
C LEU A 158 -15.45 -3.70 -2.26
N PHE A 159 -14.22 -4.05 -2.63
CA PHE A 159 -13.92 -5.10 -3.61
C PHE A 159 -13.63 -6.45 -2.95
N ALA A 160 -13.89 -6.57 -1.64
CA ALA A 160 -13.82 -7.84 -0.92
C ALA A 160 -15.17 -8.55 -0.95
N PHE A 161 -15.19 -9.82 -1.40
CA PHE A 161 -16.42 -10.60 -1.57
C PHE A 161 -16.45 -11.86 -0.69
N GLY A 162 -17.65 -12.30 -0.31
CA GLY A 162 -17.85 -13.55 0.42
C GLY A 162 -17.10 -13.60 1.75
N THR A 163 -16.26 -14.63 1.90
CA THR A 163 -15.42 -14.88 3.08
C THR A 163 -14.25 -13.91 3.23
N PHE A 164 -13.90 -13.17 2.18
CA PHE A 164 -12.81 -12.19 2.20
C PHE A 164 -13.25 -10.81 2.68
N LYS A 165 -14.55 -10.61 2.94
CA LYS A 165 -15.05 -9.38 3.55
C LYS A 165 -14.32 -9.10 4.85
N GLU A 166 -13.80 -7.88 5.00
CA GLU A 166 -13.07 -7.47 6.19
C GLU A 166 -13.94 -7.57 7.44
N ARG A 167 -13.48 -8.39 8.39
CA ARG A 167 -14.12 -8.68 9.66
C ARG A 167 -13.08 -8.62 10.77
N ASP A 168 -13.54 -8.36 11.97
CA ASP A 168 -12.72 -8.50 13.16
C ASP A 168 -13.48 -9.23 14.28
N TRP A 169 -12.70 -9.63 15.28
CA TRP A 169 -13.18 -10.27 16.49
C TRP A 169 -12.74 -9.49 17.70
N ARG A 170 -13.67 -9.29 18.63
CA ARG A 170 -13.40 -8.59 19.88
C ARG A 170 -14.08 -9.22 21.06
N THR A 171 -13.45 -9.06 22.22
CA THR A 171 -14.07 -9.32 23.52
C THR A 171 -14.72 -8.04 24.02
N VAL A 172 -15.97 -8.11 24.47
CA VAL A 172 -16.67 -7.00 25.14
C VAL A 172 -17.03 -7.47 26.54
N ARG A 173 -16.74 -6.65 27.56
CA ARG A 173 -17.11 -6.93 28.95
C ARG A 173 -17.69 -5.69 29.60
N THR A 174 -18.66 -5.89 30.47
CA THR A 174 -19.31 -4.80 31.22
C THR A 174 -18.98 -4.91 32.69
N HIS A 175 -18.84 -3.78 33.37
CA HIS A 175 -18.57 -3.72 34.80
C HIS A 175 -19.45 -2.65 35.42
N TYR A 176 -19.99 -2.97 36.59
CA TYR A 176 -20.80 -2.04 37.38
C TYR A 176 -20.02 -1.65 38.64
N VAL A 177 -19.90 -0.35 38.87
CA VAL A 177 -19.16 0.22 40.00
C VAL A 177 -20.14 1.05 40.84
N PRO A 178 -20.59 0.53 41.99
CA PRO A 178 -21.64 1.17 42.78
C PRO A 178 -21.17 2.40 43.55
N SER A 179 -19.86 2.50 43.85
CA SER A 179 -19.32 3.61 44.65
C SER A 179 -17.85 3.91 44.26
N PRO A 180 -17.37 5.16 44.45
CA PRO A 180 -16.03 5.57 44.06
C PRO A 180 -14.91 5.02 44.96
N GLU A 181 -15.27 4.41 46.09
CA GLU A 181 -14.35 3.72 47.01
C GLU A 181 -13.97 2.32 46.50
N VAL A 182 -14.80 1.73 45.62
CA VAL A 182 -14.51 0.42 45.03
C VAL A 182 -13.34 0.55 44.06
N ASP A 183 -12.22 -0.06 44.43
CA ASP A 183 -11.10 -0.24 43.50
C ASP A 183 -11.39 -1.42 42.57
N VAL A 184 -11.88 -1.11 41.37
CA VAL A 184 -12.15 -2.11 40.32
C VAL A 184 -10.92 -2.88 39.87
N CYS A 185 -9.72 -2.34 40.10
CA CYS A 185 -8.46 -2.98 39.75
C CYS A 185 -7.82 -3.71 40.93
N ASP A 186 -8.46 -3.76 42.10
CA ASP A 186 -8.00 -4.58 43.22
C ASP A 186 -8.01 -6.07 42.81
N PRO A 187 -6.90 -6.81 42.99
CA PRO A 187 -6.82 -8.24 42.68
C PRO A 187 -7.90 -9.12 43.32
N THR A 188 -8.49 -8.67 44.43
CA THR A 188 -9.56 -9.37 45.14
C THR A 188 -10.96 -9.11 44.55
N CYS A 189 -11.09 -8.14 43.64
CA CYS A 189 -12.34 -7.84 42.96
C CYS A 189 -12.73 -8.97 42.00
N VAL A 190 -13.83 -9.66 42.30
CA VAL A 190 -14.35 -10.80 41.50
C VAL A 190 -14.64 -10.38 40.05
N THR A 191 -15.04 -9.13 39.84
CA THR A 191 -15.43 -8.56 38.56
C THR A 191 -14.38 -7.59 38.03
N ARG A 192 -13.11 -7.87 38.27
CA ARG A 192 -12.00 -7.03 37.83
C ARG A 192 -11.96 -6.89 36.29
N PRO A 193 -11.91 -5.66 35.75
CA PRO A 193 -11.63 -5.43 34.34
C PRO A 193 -10.27 -6.03 33.96
N PHE A 194 -10.19 -6.65 32.79
CA PHE A 194 -8.92 -7.24 32.34
C PHE A 194 -7.91 -6.17 31.95
N PHE A 195 -8.36 -4.97 31.56
CA PHE A 195 -7.44 -3.87 31.29
C PHE A 195 -6.57 -3.51 32.51
N CYS A 196 -6.98 -3.80 33.75
CA CYS A 196 -6.22 -3.44 34.95
C CYS A 196 -4.78 -4.01 34.98
N GLU A 197 -4.53 -5.11 34.27
CA GLU A 197 -3.20 -5.73 34.12
C GLU A 197 -2.50 -5.38 32.81
N GLN A 198 -3.16 -4.60 31.95
CA GLN A 198 -2.69 -4.33 30.62
C GLN A 198 -1.74 -3.15 30.56
N LEU A 199 -0.65 -3.35 29.83
CA LEU A 199 0.41 -2.36 29.63
C LEU A 199 -0.09 -1.09 28.94
N TRP A 200 -1.13 -1.20 28.13
CA TRP A 200 -1.69 -0.06 27.39
C TRP A 200 -2.56 0.88 28.24
N THR A 201 -2.79 0.55 29.52
CA THR A 201 -3.63 1.39 30.39
C THR A 201 -2.92 2.58 30.99
N ASP A 202 -1.59 2.62 30.94
CA ASP A 202 -0.81 3.78 31.36
C ASP A 202 -0.58 4.70 30.17
N PHE A 203 -1.47 5.69 30.02
CA PHE A 203 -1.38 6.67 28.93
C PHE A 203 -0.19 7.60 29.13
N GLY A 204 0.21 7.85 30.38
CA GLY A 204 1.40 8.62 30.73
C GLY A 204 2.68 7.95 30.22
N ALA A 205 2.83 6.65 30.46
CA ALA A 205 3.95 5.86 29.93
C ALA A 205 3.95 5.79 28.38
N LEU A 206 2.79 5.94 27.75
CA LEU A 206 2.61 6.00 26.30
C LEU A 206 2.82 7.39 25.68
N GLY A 207 3.17 8.39 26.49
CA GLY A 207 3.48 9.75 26.03
C GLY A 207 2.33 10.75 26.09
N VAL A 208 1.21 10.44 26.76
CA VAL A 208 0.12 11.39 27.00
C VAL A 208 0.32 12.05 28.37
N GLU A 209 0.75 13.31 28.37
CA GLU A 209 1.05 14.04 29.61
C GLU A 209 -0.19 14.30 30.50
N SER A 210 -1.37 14.42 29.89
CA SER A 210 -2.59 14.82 30.61
C SER A 210 -3.32 13.68 31.33
N THR A 211 -3.04 12.42 30.97
CA THR A 211 -3.77 11.25 31.47
C THR A 211 -2.76 10.20 31.89
N GLY A 212 -2.73 9.87 33.19
CA GLY A 212 -1.91 8.77 33.72
C GLY A 212 -2.51 7.40 33.39
N ARG A 213 -2.84 6.59 34.40
CA ARG A 213 -3.57 5.34 34.14
C ARG A 213 -5.05 5.62 33.90
N ILE A 214 -5.66 4.91 32.95
CA ILE A 214 -7.09 5.03 32.61
C ILE A 214 -7.98 4.89 33.85
N VAL A 215 -7.68 3.90 34.73
CA VAL A 215 -8.49 3.67 35.94
C VAL A 215 -8.43 4.85 36.92
N ASP A 216 -7.29 5.53 37.01
CA ASP A 216 -7.12 6.67 37.91
C ASP A 216 -7.90 7.88 37.41
N ASP A 217 -7.92 8.10 36.09
CA ASP A 217 -8.74 9.12 35.46
C ASP A 217 -10.25 8.83 35.61
N ILE A 218 -10.69 7.59 35.35
CA ILE A 218 -12.08 7.15 35.59
C ILE A 218 -12.49 7.40 37.05
N ARG A 219 -11.62 7.02 38.00
CA ARG A 219 -11.86 7.20 39.44
C ARG A 219 -11.91 8.67 39.83
N MET A 220 -11.03 9.49 39.27
CA MET A 220 -11.02 10.94 39.49
C MET A 220 -12.33 11.57 39.03
N GLN A 221 -12.80 11.23 37.82
CA GLN A 221 -14.07 11.73 37.29
C GLN A 221 -15.27 11.24 38.13
N PHE A 222 -15.26 9.98 38.56
CA PHE A 222 -16.32 9.44 39.42
C PHE A 222 -16.37 10.16 40.77
N ARG A 223 -15.22 10.34 41.45
CA ARG A 223 -15.13 11.09 42.72
C ARG A 223 -15.56 12.54 42.57
N ALA A 224 -15.13 13.21 41.50
CA ALA A 224 -15.54 14.58 41.22
C ALA A 224 -17.06 14.70 41.10
N LYS A 225 -17.71 13.71 40.46
CA LYS A 225 -19.17 13.71 40.30
C LYS A 225 -19.91 13.38 41.59
N VAL A 226 -19.39 12.46 42.40
CA VAL A 226 -19.91 12.15 43.73
C VAL A 226 -19.84 13.37 44.64
N ASN A 227 -18.70 14.05 44.69
CA ASN A 227 -18.50 15.26 45.51
C ASN A 227 -19.40 16.42 45.09
N ALA A 228 -19.77 16.50 43.80
CA ALA A 228 -20.69 17.49 43.28
C ALA A 228 -22.19 17.13 43.48
N SER A 229 -22.50 15.92 43.95
CA SER A 229 -23.86 15.40 44.10
C SER A 229 -24.29 15.40 45.58
N ASN A 230 -25.59 15.52 45.84
CA ASN A 230 -26.13 15.49 47.20
C ASN A 230 -26.32 14.04 47.68
N ALA A 231 -25.42 13.52 48.52
CA ALA A 231 -25.43 12.13 48.99
C ALA A 231 -26.75 11.67 49.65
N SER A 232 -27.57 12.58 50.18
CA SER A 232 -28.85 12.23 50.83
C SER A 232 -29.97 11.89 49.84
N HIS A 233 -29.93 12.49 48.64
CA HIS A 233 -30.99 12.41 47.63
C HIS A 233 -30.49 11.97 46.27
N GLN A 234 -29.18 11.87 46.05
CA GLN A 234 -28.61 11.52 44.76
C GLN A 234 -27.68 10.32 44.88
N ARG A 235 -27.87 9.38 43.96
CA ARG A 235 -27.01 8.22 43.77
C ARG A 235 -26.18 8.42 42.51
N VAL A 236 -24.86 8.27 42.62
CA VAL A 236 -23.96 8.30 41.47
C VAL A 236 -23.46 6.88 41.20
N GLU A 237 -23.54 6.47 39.96
CA GLU A 237 -23.16 5.13 39.51
C GLU A 237 -22.22 5.23 38.31
N LEU A 238 -21.34 4.25 38.18
CA LEU A 238 -20.43 4.14 37.06
C LEU A 238 -20.59 2.76 36.41
N VAL A 239 -20.70 2.76 35.09
CA VAL A 239 -20.61 1.56 34.26
C VAL A 239 -19.39 1.68 33.37
N ILE A 240 -18.59 0.62 33.32
CA ILE A 240 -17.41 0.54 32.46
C ILE A 240 -17.67 -0.56 31.43
N LEU A 241 -17.54 -0.23 30.15
CA LEU A 241 -17.50 -1.21 29.07
C LEU A 241 -16.08 -1.29 28.58
N GLU A 242 -15.42 -2.41 28.81
CA GLU A 242 -14.11 -2.68 28.23
C GLU A 242 -14.30 -3.52 26.97
N ALA A 243 -13.57 -3.17 25.92
CA ALA A 243 -13.61 -3.97 24.73
C ALA A 243 -12.29 -3.93 23.97
N ILE A 244 -11.81 -5.11 23.57
CA ILE A 244 -10.49 -5.31 22.98
C ILE A 244 -10.59 -6.26 21.80
N ASP A 245 -10.00 -5.89 20.67
CA ASP A 245 -9.87 -6.74 19.50
C ASP A 245 -8.85 -7.87 19.78
N ASP A 246 -8.90 -8.94 19.00
CA ASP A 246 -7.79 -9.90 18.96
C ASP A 246 -6.59 -9.28 18.24
N ILE A 247 -5.36 -9.70 18.57
CA ILE A 247 -4.18 -9.23 17.82
C ILE A 247 -4.11 -9.88 16.43
N ARG A 248 -4.80 -9.25 15.49
CA ARG A 248 -5.01 -9.76 14.14
C ARG A 248 -3.71 -9.69 13.34
N PRO A 249 -3.31 -10.77 12.63
CA PRO A 249 -2.25 -10.69 11.64
C PRO A 249 -2.69 -9.87 10.41
N TRP A 250 -1.84 -8.94 10.01
CA TRP A 250 -1.94 -8.15 8.78
C TRP A 250 -0.82 -8.63 7.86
N GLY A 251 -1.11 -9.66 7.08
CA GLY A 251 -0.07 -10.40 6.38
C GLY A 251 -0.24 -10.44 4.88
N GLY A 252 0.89 -10.62 4.21
CA GLY A 252 1.03 -10.75 2.76
C GLY A 252 2.46 -10.44 2.32
N GLY A 253 3.42 -10.83 3.14
CA GLY A 253 4.83 -10.57 2.96
C GLY A 253 5.65 -11.45 3.90
N PHE A 254 6.97 -11.31 3.87
CA PHE A 254 7.87 -12.08 4.72
C PHE A 254 7.92 -11.54 6.15
N ALA A 255 7.99 -10.21 6.31
CA ALA A 255 7.82 -9.62 7.63
C ALA A 255 6.33 -9.69 8.03
N LYS A 256 6.11 -9.87 9.32
CA LYS A 256 4.79 -9.96 9.92
C LYS A 256 4.47 -8.64 10.57
N SER A 257 3.25 -8.18 10.36
CA SER A 257 2.64 -7.06 11.08
C SER A 257 1.35 -7.54 11.69
N PHE A 258 1.04 -7.07 12.89
CA PHE A 258 -0.20 -7.39 13.58
C PHE A 258 -0.73 -6.14 14.24
N ALA A 259 -2.03 -6.07 14.46
CA ALA A 259 -2.65 -4.94 15.12
C ALA A 259 -3.86 -5.37 15.94
N SER A 260 -4.13 -4.62 17.00
CA SER A 260 -5.27 -4.79 17.88
C SER A 260 -5.71 -3.42 18.36
N ALA A 261 -7.00 -3.09 18.23
CA ALA A 261 -7.57 -1.92 18.88
C ALA A 261 -8.10 -2.28 20.27
N TYR A 262 -8.15 -1.29 21.15
CA TYR A 262 -8.80 -1.38 22.44
C TYR A 262 -9.60 -0.10 22.68
N ASP A 263 -10.70 -0.24 23.42
CA ASP A 263 -11.46 0.87 23.94
C ASP A 263 -12.10 0.56 25.29
N VAL A 264 -12.26 1.61 26.09
CA VAL A 264 -12.96 1.62 27.37
C VAL A 264 -13.96 2.77 27.34
N VAL A 265 -15.23 2.45 27.54
CA VAL A 265 -16.31 3.44 27.65
C VAL A 265 -16.74 3.52 29.11
N ALA A 266 -16.61 4.70 29.70
CA ALA A 266 -17.05 5.00 31.05
C ALA A 266 -18.37 5.81 30.99
N LEU A 267 -19.45 5.19 31.45
CA LEU A 267 -20.77 5.82 31.57
C LEU A 267 -21.03 6.18 33.02
N LEU A 268 -21.08 7.47 33.34
CA LEU A 268 -21.47 7.95 34.66
C LEU A 268 -22.94 8.34 34.66
N ARG A 269 -23.68 7.91 35.68
CA ARG A 269 -25.10 8.21 35.87
C ARG A 269 -25.33 8.82 37.25
N VAL A 270 -26.10 9.91 37.31
CA VAL A 270 -26.64 10.44 38.58
C VAL A 270 -28.14 10.28 38.57
N GLN A 271 -28.68 9.70 39.63
CA GLN A 271 -30.11 9.55 39.84
C GLN A 271 -30.54 10.35 41.07
N ASN A 272 -31.70 10.98 40.99
CA ASN A 272 -32.37 11.64 42.10
C ASN A 272 -33.40 10.69 42.70
N CYS A 273 -33.26 10.40 43.98
CA CYS A 273 -34.02 9.43 44.73
C CYS A 273 -34.68 10.13 45.93
N SER A 274 -35.89 9.70 46.32
CA SER A 274 -36.57 10.25 47.51
C SER A 274 -35.73 10.09 48.79
N SER A 275 -34.94 9.01 48.85
CA SER A 275 -33.85 8.76 49.79
C SER A 275 -32.78 7.93 49.07
N ALA A 276 -31.52 7.96 49.52
CA ALA A 276 -30.42 7.23 48.89
C ALA A 276 -30.68 5.70 48.71
N ASN A 277 -31.58 5.11 49.52
CA ASN A 277 -31.95 3.70 49.49
C ASN A 277 -33.30 3.43 48.79
N SER A 278 -33.93 4.44 48.17
CA SER A 278 -35.20 4.28 47.44
C SER A 278 -34.99 3.48 46.16
N VAL A 279 -35.96 2.62 45.82
CA VAL A 279 -36.01 1.91 44.53
C VAL A 279 -36.57 2.81 43.42
N ALA A 280 -37.35 3.85 43.79
CA ALA A 280 -37.86 4.85 42.88
C ALA A 280 -36.84 6.01 42.77
N CYS A 281 -36.01 5.94 41.74
CA CYS A 281 -35.02 6.96 41.39
C CYS A 281 -35.21 7.41 39.94
N GLU A 282 -35.06 8.70 39.69
CA GLU A 282 -35.11 9.28 38.34
C GLU A 282 -33.71 9.72 37.92
N THR A 283 -33.25 9.30 36.73
CA THR A 283 -31.97 9.74 36.20
C THR A 283 -32.00 11.24 35.88
N VAL A 284 -31.05 12.00 36.43
CA VAL A 284 -30.91 13.45 36.23
C VAL A 284 -29.65 13.84 35.46
N PHE A 285 -28.66 12.95 35.39
CA PHE A 285 -27.45 13.18 34.61
C PHE A 285 -26.89 11.88 34.05
N VAL A 286 -26.39 11.92 32.81
CA VAL A 286 -25.62 10.84 32.20
C VAL A 286 -24.44 11.44 31.43
N SER A 287 -23.25 10.84 31.50
CA SER A 287 -22.12 11.20 30.64
C SER A 287 -21.43 10.00 30.01
N ASP A 288 -21.00 10.16 28.76
CA ASP A 288 -20.18 9.23 28.00
C ASP A 288 -18.76 9.79 27.86
N TYR A 289 -17.80 9.06 28.45
CA TYR A 289 -16.37 9.34 28.35
C TYR A 289 -15.65 8.10 27.79
N ARG A 290 -14.67 8.32 26.90
CA ARG A 290 -14.01 7.21 26.19
C ARG A 290 -12.50 7.28 26.25
N TYR A 291 -11.93 6.09 26.29
CA TYR A 291 -10.50 5.83 26.17
C TYR A 291 -10.31 4.87 25.01
N GLU A 292 -9.47 5.19 24.04
CA GLU A 292 -9.21 4.30 22.90
C GLU A 292 -7.75 4.36 22.45
N GLY A 293 -7.33 3.30 21.79
CA GLY A 293 -6.02 3.23 21.17
C GLY A 293 -5.85 1.89 20.46
N GLY A 294 -4.65 1.64 19.99
CA GLY A 294 -4.32 0.33 19.44
C GLY A 294 -2.85 0.02 19.56
N PHE A 295 -2.53 -1.25 19.75
CA PHE A 295 -1.17 -1.75 19.73
C PHE A 295 -0.93 -2.59 18.48
N ALA A 296 0.34 -2.68 18.12
CA ALA A 296 0.81 -3.51 17.05
C ALA A 296 2.14 -4.17 17.41
N LYS A 297 2.45 -5.23 16.66
CA LYS A 297 3.78 -5.87 16.69
C LYS A 297 4.25 -6.09 15.27
N THR A 298 5.55 -5.97 15.08
CA THR A 298 6.18 -6.25 13.79
C THR A 298 7.61 -6.76 13.98
N ASN A 299 8.07 -7.60 13.07
CA ASN A 299 9.47 -8.02 12.99
C ASN A 299 10.19 -7.41 11.79
N THR A 300 9.61 -6.39 11.15
CA THR A 300 10.17 -5.76 9.94
C THR A 300 11.58 -5.22 10.15
N MET A 301 11.88 -4.66 11.33
CA MET A 301 13.22 -4.13 11.65
C MET A 301 14.28 -5.24 11.67
N THR A 302 13.93 -6.47 12.08
CA THR A 302 14.85 -7.60 12.05
C THR A 302 15.29 -7.94 10.62
N TYR A 303 14.43 -7.69 9.63
CA TYR A 303 14.75 -7.89 8.22
C TYR A 303 15.41 -6.68 7.55
N TYR A 304 15.61 -5.57 8.28
CA TYR A 304 16.14 -4.32 7.70
C TYR A 304 17.46 -4.54 6.97
N GLY A 305 18.40 -5.29 7.54
CA GLY A 305 19.69 -5.56 6.91
C GLY A 305 19.57 -6.22 5.53
N ILE A 306 18.65 -7.18 5.39
CA ILE A 306 18.39 -7.87 4.12
C ILE A 306 17.75 -6.89 3.11
N THR A 307 16.67 -6.21 3.52
CA THR A 307 15.96 -5.24 2.67
C THR A 307 16.88 -4.11 2.21
N HIS A 308 17.75 -3.64 3.11
CA HIS A 308 18.75 -2.61 2.86
C HIS A 308 19.74 -3.05 1.76
N ILE A 309 20.34 -4.23 1.91
CA ILE A 309 21.30 -4.76 0.93
C ILE A 309 20.62 -4.98 -0.42
N LEU A 310 19.42 -5.57 -0.45
CA LEU A 310 18.66 -5.79 -1.67
C LEU A 310 18.41 -4.48 -2.42
N ARG A 311 17.84 -3.46 -1.75
CA ARG A 311 17.56 -2.17 -2.39
C ARG A 311 18.83 -1.45 -2.83
N LEU A 312 19.88 -1.44 -2.00
CA LEU A 312 21.16 -0.83 -2.34
C LEU A 312 21.79 -1.49 -3.57
N PHE A 313 21.78 -2.82 -3.63
CA PHE A 313 22.29 -3.58 -4.77
C PHE A 313 21.45 -3.33 -6.03
N GLY A 314 20.13 -3.42 -5.94
CA GLY A 314 19.22 -3.18 -7.06
C GLY A 314 19.33 -1.74 -7.61
N GLN A 315 19.44 -0.74 -6.73
CA GLN A 315 19.64 0.64 -7.12
C GLN A 315 21.01 0.85 -7.77
N THR A 316 22.08 0.37 -7.13
CA THR A 316 23.44 0.48 -7.67
C THR A 316 23.53 -0.14 -9.06
N TYR A 317 22.95 -1.33 -9.26
CA TYR A 317 22.89 -1.98 -10.58
C TYR A 317 22.24 -1.07 -11.64
N ASN A 318 21.08 -0.50 -11.33
CA ASN A 318 20.36 0.36 -12.27
C ASN A 318 21.06 1.71 -12.52
N ILE A 319 21.72 2.28 -11.52
CA ILE A 319 22.57 3.47 -11.68
C ILE A 319 23.71 3.15 -12.63
N CYS A 320 24.45 2.06 -12.37
CA CYS A 320 25.52 1.58 -13.25
C CYS A 320 24.99 1.38 -14.68
N ARG A 321 23.82 0.76 -14.84
CA ARG A 321 23.17 0.56 -16.13
C ARG A 321 22.84 1.86 -16.87
N ALA A 322 22.36 2.89 -16.16
CA ALA A 322 22.09 4.19 -16.76
C ALA A 322 23.39 4.88 -17.20
N LEU A 323 24.46 4.77 -16.39
CA LEU A 323 25.78 5.31 -16.72
C LEU A 323 26.42 4.59 -17.92
N THR A 324 26.41 3.25 -17.94
CA THR A 324 26.94 2.48 -19.07
C THR A 324 26.14 2.73 -20.35
N LEU A 325 24.83 2.92 -20.24
CA LEU A 325 23.99 3.33 -21.37
C LEU A 325 24.40 4.70 -21.92
N PHE A 326 24.60 5.68 -21.04
CA PHE A 326 25.06 7.01 -21.44
C PHE A 326 26.44 6.96 -22.13
N LEU A 327 27.37 6.19 -21.58
CA LEU A 327 28.68 5.95 -22.20
C LEU A 327 28.53 5.26 -23.56
N GLY A 328 27.68 4.24 -23.68
CA GLY A 328 27.40 3.57 -24.95
C GLY A 328 26.83 4.52 -26.01
N CYS A 329 25.93 5.42 -25.63
CA CYS A 329 25.45 6.51 -26.48
C CYS A 329 26.59 7.45 -26.92
N TYR A 330 27.49 7.82 -26.00
CA TYR A 330 28.64 8.66 -26.32
C TYR A 330 29.56 8.01 -27.33
N TRP A 331 30.00 6.76 -27.07
CA TRP A 331 30.89 6.02 -27.95
C TRP A 331 30.25 5.72 -29.31
N ALA A 332 28.94 5.45 -29.34
CA ALA A 332 28.18 5.28 -30.58
C ALA A 332 28.25 6.54 -31.45
N ARG A 333 27.97 7.70 -30.86
CA ARG A 333 27.95 8.99 -31.59
C ARG A 333 29.35 9.49 -31.93
N ALA A 334 30.34 9.23 -31.09
CA ALA A 334 31.72 9.62 -31.34
C ALA A 334 32.36 8.85 -32.51
N ALA A 335 31.91 7.60 -32.75
CA ALA A 335 32.39 6.77 -33.87
C ALA A 335 31.80 7.18 -35.23
N GLU A 336 30.74 8.01 -35.25
CA GLU A 336 30.15 8.45 -36.51
C GLU A 336 31.04 9.48 -37.22
N PRO A 337 31.23 9.38 -38.55
CA PRO A 337 32.07 10.31 -39.32
C PRO A 337 31.69 11.78 -39.12
N LYS A 338 30.38 12.06 -38.96
CA LYS A 338 29.81 13.40 -38.72
C LYS A 338 30.33 14.06 -37.44
N TYR A 339 30.73 13.28 -36.44
CA TYR A 339 31.19 13.78 -35.14
C TYR A 339 32.66 13.43 -34.85
N ALA A 340 33.34 12.72 -35.75
CA ALA A 340 34.74 12.34 -35.63
C ALA A 340 35.70 13.53 -35.47
N THR A 341 35.33 14.71 -35.98
CA THR A 341 36.08 15.98 -35.82
C THR A 341 35.36 17.01 -34.95
N ALA A 342 34.18 16.68 -34.40
CA ALA A 342 33.41 17.60 -33.58
C ALA A 342 34.02 17.80 -32.18
N SER A 343 33.79 18.98 -31.60
CA SER A 343 34.24 19.30 -30.23
C SER A 343 33.63 18.35 -29.19
N PHE A 344 34.33 18.18 -28.07
CA PHE A 344 33.88 17.34 -26.95
C PHE A 344 32.45 17.69 -26.50
N PHE A 345 32.16 18.98 -26.32
CA PHE A 345 30.85 19.45 -25.91
C PHE A 345 29.74 19.05 -26.90
N ARG A 346 30.00 19.16 -28.21
CA ARG A 346 29.02 18.77 -29.24
C ARG A 346 28.75 17.27 -29.23
N ARG A 347 29.78 16.44 -29.01
CA ARG A 347 29.62 15.00 -28.83
C ARG A 347 28.80 14.67 -27.59
N LEU A 348 29.04 15.36 -26.48
CA LEU A 348 28.31 15.19 -25.23
C LEU A 348 26.83 15.54 -25.39
N VAL A 349 26.51 16.69 -25.99
CA VAL A 349 25.12 17.10 -26.29
C VAL A 349 24.44 16.06 -27.18
N CYS A 350 25.16 15.53 -28.17
CA CYS A 350 24.62 14.49 -29.04
C CYS A 350 24.35 13.18 -28.28
N ALA A 351 25.27 12.77 -27.40
CA ALA A 351 25.08 11.61 -26.52
C ALA A 351 23.85 11.78 -25.60
N VAL A 352 23.68 12.95 -24.98
CA VAL A 352 22.50 13.29 -24.17
C VAL A 352 21.22 13.17 -24.99
N ARG A 353 21.20 13.73 -26.21
CA ARG A 353 20.02 13.64 -27.09
C ARG A 353 19.71 12.19 -27.48
N THR A 354 20.72 11.37 -27.76
CA THR A 354 20.56 9.93 -28.04
C THR A 354 20.04 9.18 -26.81
N PHE A 355 20.58 9.45 -25.63
CA PHE A 355 20.13 8.88 -24.37
C PHE A 355 18.65 9.20 -24.09
N LEU A 356 18.21 10.44 -24.30
CA LEU A 356 16.81 10.87 -24.13
C LEU A 356 15.86 10.27 -25.20
N ARG A 357 16.39 9.81 -26.34
CA ARG A 357 15.63 9.04 -27.34
C ARG A 357 15.47 7.57 -26.97
N ILE A 358 16.10 7.08 -25.90
CA ILE A 358 15.87 5.74 -25.38
C ILE A 358 14.78 5.84 -24.31
N PRO A 359 13.68 5.06 -24.39
CA PRO A 359 12.63 5.11 -23.37
C PRO A 359 13.19 4.73 -21.99
N ALA A 360 13.08 5.65 -21.02
CA ALA A 360 13.58 5.43 -19.65
C ALA A 360 13.00 4.16 -19.00
N GLN A 361 11.77 3.79 -19.35
CA GLN A 361 11.06 2.63 -18.81
C GLN A 361 11.69 1.29 -19.24
N VAL A 362 12.34 1.23 -20.42
CA VAL A 362 13.16 0.07 -20.83
C VAL A 362 14.40 -0.01 -19.94
N VAL A 363 15.00 1.14 -19.63
CA VAL A 363 16.23 1.23 -18.84
C VAL A 363 15.96 0.88 -17.38
N ILE A 364 14.85 1.33 -16.80
CA ILE A 364 14.52 1.09 -15.39
C ILE A 364 13.98 -0.35 -15.19
N HIS A 365 13.06 -0.80 -16.04
CA HIS A 365 12.35 -2.08 -15.84
C HIS A 365 12.81 -3.21 -16.77
N GLY A 366 13.77 -2.99 -17.66
CA GLY A 366 14.18 -3.99 -18.65
C GLY A 366 14.89 -5.21 -18.04
N SER A 367 15.85 -5.01 -17.15
CA SER A 367 16.65 -6.10 -16.57
C SER A 367 15.89 -6.85 -15.47
N TRP A 368 16.03 -8.19 -15.46
CA TRP A 368 15.40 -9.07 -14.47
C TRP A 368 15.99 -8.93 -13.07
N LEU A 369 17.30 -8.76 -12.98
CA LEU A 369 18.02 -8.77 -11.71
C LEU A 369 17.52 -7.66 -10.75
N PRO A 370 17.53 -6.37 -11.12
CA PRO A 370 17.02 -5.32 -10.24
C PRO A 370 15.52 -5.51 -9.96
N VAL A 371 14.72 -5.92 -10.95
CA VAL A 371 13.28 -6.16 -10.76
C VAL A 371 13.04 -7.22 -9.68
N ALA A 372 13.72 -8.37 -9.77
CA ALA A 372 13.57 -9.46 -8.79
C ALA A 372 14.01 -9.02 -7.39
N VAL A 373 15.14 -8.32 -7.29
CA VAL A 373 15.69 -7.83 -6.02
C VAL A 373 14.75 -6.81 -5.36
N PHE A 374 14.20 -5.85 -6.12
CA PHE A 374 13.23 -4.89 -5.60
C PHE A 374 11.90 -5.55 -5.21
N VAL A 375 11.43 -6.56 -5.96
CA VAL A 375 10.25 -7.33 -5.58
C VAL A 375 10.48 -8.04 -4.25
N VAL A 376 11.58 -8.76 -4.09
CA VAL A 376 11.87 -9.46 -2.82
C VAL A 376 11.94 -8.46 -1.66
N ALA A 377 12.61 -7.33 -1.83
CA ALA A 377 12.65 -6.27 -0.82
C ALA A 377 11.25 -5.73 -0.46
N HIS A 378 10.40 -5.50 -1.45
CA HIS A 378 9.01 -5.04 -1.26
C HIS A 378 8.13 -6.11 -0.59
N LEU A 379 8.30 -7.38 -0.94
CA LEU A 379 7.59 -8.49 -0.28
C LEU A 379 7.99 -8.63 1.19
N ILE A 380 9.17 -8.15 1.60
CA ILE A 380 9.58 -8.17 3.01
C ILE A 380 8.80 -7.11 3.79
N ASP A 381 8.82 -5.84 3.39
CA ASP A 381 8.36 -4.73 4.23
C ASP A 381 7.01 -4.09 3.84
N SER A 382 6.38 -4.54 2.75
CA SER A 382 5.05 -4.06 2.35
C SER A 382 3.96 -4.21 3.42
N PRO A 383 3.93 -5.26 4.28
CA PRO A 383 2.89 -5.36 5.32
C PRO A 383 2.95 -4.21 6.32
N LEU A 384 4.15 -3.81 6.79
CA LEU A 384 4.31 -2.67 7.68
C LEU A 384 4.10 -1.35 6.95
N LEU A 385 4.58 -1.21 5.70
CA LEU A 385 4.39 -0.01 4.91
C LEU A 385 2.90 0.35 4.76
N TYR A 386 2.09 -0.62 4.33
CA TYR A 386 0.66 -0.40 4.13
C TYR A 386 -0.06 -0.21 5.46
N TYR A 387 0.41 -0.88 6.52
CA TYR A 387 -0.12 -0.66 7.86
C TYR A 387 0.08 0.79 8.33
N CYS A 388 1.27 1.36 8.12
CA CYS A 388 1.55 2.75 8.47
C CYS A 388 0.69 3.73 7.64
N ILE A 389 0.50 3.46 6.34
CA ILE A 389 -0.40 4.25 5.49
C ILE A 389 -1.84 4.23 6.03
N PHE A 390 -2.32 3.04 6.41
CA PHE A 390 -3.66 2.86 6.96
C PHE A 390 -3.87 3.64 8.28
N MET A 391 -2.87 3.61 9.17
CA MET A 391 -2.95 4.30 10.46
C MET A 391 -2.86 5.83 10.32
N GLN A 392 -2.04 6.35 9.41
CA GLN A 392 -1.95 7.80 9.18
C GLN A 392 -3.22 8.41 8.57
N LEU A 393 -4.05 7.58 7.91
CA LEU A 393 -5.33 8.01 7.35
C LEU A 393 -6.52 7.85 8.33
N GLY A 394 -6.26 7.46 9.58
CA GLY A 394 -7.32 7.19 10.57
C GLY A 394 -8.11 8.44 10.99
N PRO A 395 -9.45 8.44 10.87
CA PRO A 395 -10.28 9.51 11.41
C PRO A 395 -10.48 9.35 12.92
N LEU A 396 -10.30 10.43 13.68
CA LEU A 396 -10.68 10.50 15.09
C LEU A 396 -12.02 11.22 15.21
N ASN A 397 -13.01 10.56 15.82
CA ASN A 397 -14.37 11.08 15.93
C ASN A 397 -14.94 11.59 14.58
N GLY A 398 -14.64 10.87 13.50
CA GLY A 398 -15.06 11.15 12.13
C GLY A 398 -14.31 12.30 11.43
N ALA A 399 -13.20 12.79 11.99
CA ALA A 399 -12.39 13.84 11.38
C ALA A 399 -10.90 13.46 11.28
N THR A 400 -10.28 13.72 10.12
CA THR A 400 -8.83 13.61 9.93
C THR A 400 -8.21 14.99 10.12
N ARG A 401 -7.26 15.14 11.05
CA ARG A 401 -6.44 16.35 11.18
C ARG A 401 -5.05 16.04 10.67
N PHE A 402 -4.62 16.74 9.63
CA PHE A 402 -3.27 16.61 9.08
C PHE A 402 -2.40 17.75 9.58
N THR A 403 -1.37 17.44 10.37
CA THR A 403 -0.28 18.39 10.63
C THR A 403 0.70 18.42 9.43
N PRO A 404 1.45 19.51 9.20
CA PRO A 404 2.42 19.56 8.10
C PRO A 404 3.41 18.39 8.10
N ASP A 405 3.90 17.98 9.26
CA ASP A 405 4.82 16.85 9.41
C ASP A 405 4.17 15.51 9.07
N GLN A 406 2.90 15.34 9.41
CA GLN A 406 2.11 14.17 9.01
C GLN A 406 1.88 14.15 7.50
N ILE A 407 1.64 15.30 6.85
CA ILE A 407 1.48 15.38 5.39
C ILE A 407 2.77 14.95 4.70
N TYR A 408 3.92 15.44 5.16
CA TYR A 408 5.22 15.06 4.62
C TYR A 408 5.48 13.56 4.79
N SER A 409 5.29 13.04 6.00
CA SER A 409 5.48 11.62 6.31
C SER A 409 4.55 10.73 5.48
N PHE A 410 3.29 11.13 5.34
CA PHE A 410 2.30 10.45 4.53
C PHE A 410 2.70 10.46 3.05
N TRP A 411 3.16 11.59 2.53
CA TRP A 411 3.66 11.68 1.16
C TRP A 411 4.85 10.75 0.92
N VAL A 412 5.79 10.66 1.86
CA VAL A 412 6.90 9.69 1.79
C VAL A 412 6.37 8.26 1.74
N LEU A 413 5.42 7.88 2.60
CA LEU A 413 4.82 6.54 2.57
C LEU A 413 4.08 6.24 1.25
N LEU A 414 3.37 7.21 0.67
CA LEU A 414 2.76 7.07 -0.65
C LEU A 414 3.80 6.90 -1.75
N THR A 415 4.96 7.55 -1.65
CA THR A 415 6.07 7.29 -2.58
C THR A 415 6.65 5.89 -2.42
N CYS A 416 6.72 5.36 -1.20
CA CYS A 416 7.08 3.96 -0.95
C CYS A 416 6.04 2.99 -1.53
N HIS A 417 4.75 3.33 -1.48
CA HIS A 417 3.67 2.49 -2.04
C HIS A 417 3.88 2.23 -3.55
N MET A 418 4.38 3.21 -4.29
CA MET A 418 4.70 3.08 -5.72
C MET A 418 5.74 1.98 -6.03
N ARG A 419 6.45 1.44 -5.03
CA ARG A 419 7.35 0.29 -5.21
C ARG A 419 6.62 -0.97 -5.64
N ASN A 420 5.29 -1.04 -5.47
CA ASN A 420 4.49 -2.11 -6.06
C ASN A 420 4.54 -2.17 -7.60
N VAL A 421 5.04 -1.12 -8.27
CA VAL A 421 5.38 -1.15 -9.71
C VAL A 421 6.36 -2.27 -10.06
N TRP A 422 7.25 -2.65 -9.13
CA TRP A 422 8.20 -3.75 -9.33
C TRP A 422 7.49 -5.10 -9.38
N VAL A 423 6.46 -5.30 -8.54
CA VAL A 423 5.60 -6.49 -8.56
C VAL A 423 4.86 -6.57 -9.88
N LEU A 424 4.29 -5.45 -10.34
CA LEU A 424 3.63 -5.37 -11.64
C LEU A 424 4.60 -5.62 -12.81
N SER A 425 5.83 -5.10 -12.73
CA SER A 425 6.88 -5.35 -13.72
C SER A 425 7.25 -6.84 -13.80
N LEU A 426 7.41 -7.51 -12.65
CA LEU A 426 7.66 -8.94 -12.60
C LEU A 426 6.50 -9.74 -13.21
N ALA A 427 5.26 -9.44 -12.80
CA ALA A 427 4.07 -10.10 -13.32
C ALA A 427 3.94 -9.95 -14.84
N THR A 428 4.11 -8.74 -15.36
CA THR A 428 4.07 -8.49 -16.82
C THR A 428 5.18 -9.21 -17.57
N LYS A 429 6.40 -9.29 -17.02
CA LYS A 429 7.47 -10.09 -17.62
C LYS A 429 7.15 -11.58 -17.64
N CYS A 430 6.60 -12.14 -16.57
CA CYS A 430 6.18 -13.54 -16.51
C CYS A 430 5.08 -13.83 -17.54
N ILE A 431 4.08 -12.95 -17.65
CA ILE A 431 3.02 -13.08 -18.67
C ILE A 431 3.61 -13.05 -20.07
N LEU A 432 4.55 -12.14 -20.36
CA LEU A 432 5.17 -12.06 -21.68
C LEU A 432 6.01 -13.30 -22.00
N LEU A 433 6.73 -13.86 -21.02
CA LEU A 433 7.44 -15.12 -21.20
C LEU A 433 6.48 -16.29 -21.51
N ALA A 434 5.29 -16.30 -20.89
CA ALA A 434 4.29 -17.35 -21.12
C ALA A 434 3.55 -17.19 -22.45
N VAL A 435 3.25 -15.96 -22.87
CA VAL A 435 2.38 -15.64 -24.02
C VAL A 435 3.16 -15.44 -25.33
N ASP A 436 4.40 -14.95 -25.29
CA ASP A 436 5.18 -14.65 -26.49
C ASP A 436 5.73 -15.94 -27.14
N GLN A 437 4.82 -16.69 -27.76
CA GLN A 437 5.16 -17.83 -28.61
C GLN A 437 5.90 -17.35 -29.86
N ARG A 438 7.00 -18.05 -30.20
CA ARG A 438 8.00 -17.68 -31.22
C ARG A 438 7.38 -17.18 -32.53
N ARG A 439 7.19 -15.86 -32.66
CA ARG A 439 7.00 -15.19 -33.96
C ARG A 439 8.33 -14.59 -34.43
N HIS A 440 8.52 -14.58 -35.75
CA HIS A 440 9.84 -14.53 -36.38
C HIS A 440 10.63 -13.23 -36.13
N GLN A 441 10.00 -12.07 -35.90
CA GLN A 441 10.73 -10.82 -35.66
C GLN A 441 10.07 -9.81 -34.68
N THR A 442 9.14 -10.24 -33.83
CA THR A 442 8.37 -9.31 -32.97
C THR A 442 8.38 -9.73 -31.51
N ILE A 443 8.43 -8.77 -30.60
CA ILE A 443 8.24 -8.97 -29.15
C ILE A 443 6.97 -8.26 -28.72
N LEU A 444 6.13 -8.93 -27.93
CA LEU A 444 4.97 -8.29 -27.30
C LEU A 444 5.43 -7.40 -26.15
N GLY A 445 4.92 -6.17 -26.08
CA GLY A 445 5.22 -5.24 -25.01
C GLY A 445 4.04 -4.32 -24.70
N PHE A 446 4.20 -3.56 -23.62
CA PHE A 446 3.24 -2.56 -23.15
C PHE A 446 3.76 -1.15 -23.36
N ARG A 447 2.85 -0.17 -23.40
CA ARG A 447 3.22 1.26 -23.36
C ARG A 447 4.05 1.55 -22.10
N GLY A 448 5.12 2.33 -22.26
CA GLY A 448 6.17 2.45 -21.24
C GLY A 448 5.67 3.00 -19.91
N TYR A 449 4.82 4.02 -19.96
CA TYR A 449 4.26 4.67 -18.76
C TYR A 449 3.00 3.97 -18.23
N LEU A 450 2.62 2.81 -18.78
CA LEU A 450 1.45 2.07 -18.32
C LEU A 450 1.65 1.53 -16.91
N LEU A 451 2.79 0.87 -16.63
CA LEU A 451 3.02 0.26 -15.31
C LEU A 451 3.07 1.30 -14.19
N PRO A 452 3.80 2.42 -14.32
CA PRO A 452 3.77 3.48 -13.31
C PRO A 452 2.38 4.10 -13.16
N CYS A 453 1.61 4.26 -14.25
CA CYS A 453 0.25 4.78 -14.18
C CYS A 453 -0.68 3.85 -13.40
N VAL A 454 -0.60 2.54 -13.62
CA VAL A 454 -1.39 1.54 -12.89
C VAL A 454 -1.01 1.52 -11.41
N SER A 455 0.29 1.53 -11.10
CA SER A 455 0.81 1.64 -9.73
C SER A 455 0.33 2.94 -9.05
N PHE A 456 0.34 4.07 -9.76
CA PHE A 456 -0.21 5.33 -9.23
C PHE A 456 -1.70 5.24 -8.94
N CYS A 457 -2.48 4.68 -9.87
CA CYS A 457 -3.91 4.47 -9.66
C CYS A 457 -4.21 3.51 -8.48
N SER A 458 -3.27 2.65 -8.10
CA SER A 458 -3.48 1.71 -6.98
C SER A 458 -3.52 2.39 -5.62
N ILE A 459 -2.87 3.56 -5.48
CA ILE A 459 -2.91 4.37 -4.25
C ILE A 459 -4.34 4.76 -3.85
N PHE A 460 -5.22 5.02 -4.82
CA PHE A 460 -6.60 5.42 -4.52
C PHE A 460 -7.37 4.34 -3.75
N PHE A 461 -7.02 3.06 -3.91
CA PHE A 461 -7.69 1.98 -3.18
C PHE A 461 -7.34 1.98 -1.69
N GLU A 462 -6.21 2.55 -1.29
CA GLU A 462 -5.77 2.66 0.11
C GLU A 462 -6.36 3.89 0.83
N LEU A 463 -7.12 4.73 0.11
CA LEU A 463 -7.78 5.89 0.71
C LEU A 463 -8.92 5.46 1.65
N ARG A 464 -8.86 5.96 2.88
CA ARG A 464 -9.91 5.81 3.88
C ARG A 464 -11.03 6.80 3.60
N LEU A 465 -12.27 6.32 3.59
CA LEU A 465 -13.46 7.13 3.39
C LEU A 465 -14.40 6.92 4.57
N THR A 466 -14.71 7.97 5.31
CA THR A 466 -15.62 7.91 6.47
C THR A 466 -17.01 7.42 6.08
N SER A 467 -17.46 7.68 4.85
CA SER A 467 -18.73 7.19 4.30
C SER A 467 -18.75 5.67 4.07
N LEU A 468 -17.59 5.02 3.96
CA LEU A 468 -17.47 3.57 3.82
C LEU A 468 -17.38 2.85 5.15
N ARG A 469 -17.17 3.59 6.25
CA ARG A 469 -16.99 3.00 7.58
C ARG A 469 -18.19 2.14 7.95
N ARG A 470 -17.94 0.86 8.23
CA ARG A 470 -18.98 -0.06 8.70
C ARG A 470 -18.45 -0.95 9.81
N THR A 471 -19.13 -0.92 10.96
CA THR A 471 -18.80 -1.68 12.17
C THR A 471 -19.97 -2.53 12.68
N ASP A 472 -20.81 -2.97 11.74
CA ASP A 472 -22.04 -3.74 11.97
C ASP A 472 -21.76 -5.11 12.60
N LEU A 473 -22.63 -5.50 13.54
CA LEU A 473 -22.50 -6.72 14.33
C LEU A 473 -22.94 -7.92 13.50
N LEU A 474 -22.05 -8.90 13.33
CA LEU A 474 -22.36 -10.14 12.62
C LEU A 474 -22.87 -11.22 13.56
N SER A 475 -22.21 -11.36 14.71
CA SER A 475 -22.56 -12.35 15.73
C SER A 475 -22.00 -11.92 17.07
N ALA A 476 -22.79 -12.08 18.13
CA ALA A 476 -22.32 -11.95 19.50
C ALA A 476 -22.70 -13.22 20.26
N VAL A 477 -21.74 -13.79 20.98
CA VAL A 477 -21.92 -15.01 21.78
C VAL A 477 -21.40 -14.78 23.19
N HIS A 478 -22.09 -15.34 24.19
CA HIS A 478 -21.61 -15.33 25.55
C HIS A 478 -20.28 -16.07 25.65
N ALA A 479 -19.35 -15.51 26.43
CA ALA A 479 -18.06 -16.13 26.68
C ALA A 479 -17.74 -16.10 28.17
N ASN A 480 -17.15 -17.19 28.67
CA ASN A 480 -16.73 -17.25 30.07
C ASN A 480 -15.50 -16.33 30.27
N PRO A 481 -15.52 -15.48 31.31
CA PRO A 481 -14.35 -14.65 31.61
C PRO A 481 -13.20 -15.54 32.06
N SER A 482 -12.05 -15.43 31.38
CA SER A 482 -10.82 -16.13 31.73
C SER A 482 -9.64 -15.23 31.42
N LEU A 483 -8.87 -14.88 32.45
CA LEU A 483 -7.69 -14.03 32.31
C LEU A 483 -6.67 -14.66 31.34
N SER A 484 -6.39 -15.95 31.48
CA SER A 484 -5.48 -16.69 30.59
C SER A 484 -5.96 -16.65 29.15
N THR A 485 -7.27 -16.79 28.90
CA THR A 485 -7.81 -16.74 27.55
C THR A 485 -7.70 -15.34 26.94
N THR A 486 -7.91 -14.30 27.74
CA THR A 486 -7.72 -12.90 27.30
C THR A 486 -6.27 -12.62 26.95
N LEU A 487 -5.33 -13.01 27.79
CA LEU A 487 -3.90 -12.83 27.54
C LEU A 487 -3.46 -13.56 26.25
N VAL A 488 -3.95 -14.78 26.02
CA VAL A 488 -3.69 -15.50 24.76
C VAL A 488 -4.22 -14.73 23.55
N ARG A 489 -5.39 -14.08 23.67
CA ARG A 489 -6.03 -13.32 22.57
C ARG A 489 -5.37 -11.99 22.26
N GLU A 490 -4.75 -11.38 23.27
CA GLU A 490 -3.88 -10.21 23.09
C GLU A 490 -2.57 -10.56 22.38
N MET A 491 -2.19 -11.85 22.37
CA MET A 491 -0.98 -12.34 21.73
C MET A 491 -1.24 -13.08 20.42
N GLN A 492 -2.44 -13.62 20.21
CA GLN A 492 -2.85 -14.36 19.02
C GLN A 492 -4.33 -14.12 18.65
N ALA A 493 -4.64 -14.09 17.36
CA ALA A 493 -6.01 -14.15 16.89
C ALA A 493 -6.41 -15.58 16.47
N ILE A 494 -7.71 -15.82 16.34
CA ILE A 494 -8.19 -17.06 15.70
C ILE A 494 -7.70 -17.14 14.24
N PRO A 495 -7.43 -18.34 13.69
CA PRO A 495 -6.85 -18.48 12.34
C PRO A 495 -7.66 -17.81 11.21
N SER A 496 -8.98 -17.72 11.38
CA SER A 496 -9.88 -17.07 10.42
C SER A 496 -9.88 -15.54 10.52
N ASN A 497 -9.38 -14.96 11.61
CA ASN A 497 -9.24 -13.52 11.77
C ASN A 497 -7.90 -13.08 11.18
N TYR A 498 -7.88 -12.81 9.88
CA TYR A 498 -6.69 -12.46 9.12
C TYR A 498 -7.00 -11.37 8.11
N ARG A 499 -6.20 -10.29 8.09
CA ARG A 499 -6.31 -9.25 7.05
C ARG A 499 -5.31 -9.53 5.94
N TYR A 500 -5.83 -9.72 4.72
CA TYR A 500 -5.03 -9.85 3.52
C TYR A 500 -4.43 -8.50 3.15
N TRP A 501 -3.14 -8.35 3.45
CA TRP A 501 -2.42 -7.09 3.40
C TRP A 501 -1.13 -7.20 2.58
N GLY A 502 -0.27 -6.18 2.59
CA GLY A 502 1.02 -6.20 1.86
C GLY A 502 0.84 -6.59 0.38
N ALA A 503 1.59 -7.60 -0.07
CA ALA A 503 1.53 -8.09 -1.45
C ALA A 503 0.18 -8.66 -1.87
N PHE A 504 -0.63 -9.18 -0.93
CA PHE A 504 -2.01 -9.58 -1.28
C PHE A 504 -2.86 -8.35 -1.62
N SER A 505 -2.68 -7.24 -0.89
CA SER A 505 -3.31 -5.97 -1.26
C SER A 505 -2.82 -5.53 -2.64
N ASP A 506 -1.50 -5.60 -2.91
CA ASP A 506 -0.96 -5.25 -4.23
C ASP A 506 -1.57 -6.04 -5.37
N ILE A 507 -1.68 -7.36 -5.25
CA ILE A 507 -2.27 -8.20 -6.30
C ILE A 507 -3.69 -7.72 -6.60
N LYS A 508 -4.49 -7.46 -5.56
CA LYS A 508 -5.87 -6.98 -5.68
C LYS A 508 -5.91 -5.57 -6.29
N THR A 509 -5.22 -4.60 -5.71
CA THR A 509 -5.28 -3.20 -6.12
C THR A 509 -4.65 -2.97 -7.48
N LEU A 510 -3.52 -3.60 -7.80
CA LEU A 510 -2.90 -3.52 -9.13
C LEU A 510 -3.80 -4.14 -10.20
N PHE A 511 -4.49 -5.25 -9.91
CA PHE A 511 -5.43 -5.86 -10.85
C PHE A 511 -6.64 -4.94 -11.11
N LEU A 512 -7.21 -4.35 -10.07
CA LEU A 512 -8.32 -3.40 -10.19
C LEU A 512 -7.89 -2.14 -10.95
N SER A 513 -6.74 -1.57 -10.61
CA SER A 513 -6.15 -0.43 -11.32
C SER A 513 -5.85 -0.75 -12.78
N TRP A 514 -5.29 -1.93 -13.07
CA TRP A 514 -5.03 -2.36 -14.44
C TRP A 514 -6.32 -2.45 -15.25
N SER A 515 -7.36 -3.05 -14.67
CA SER A 515 -8.67 -3.18 -15.28
C SER A 515 -9.30 -1.82 -15.57
N ALA A 516 -9.27 -0.89 -14.60
CA ALA A 516 -9.77 0.47 -14.77
C ALA A 516 -9.03 1.23 -15.88
N VAL A 517 -7.69 1.19 -15.86
CA VAL A 517 -6.85 1.82 -16.89
C VAL A 517 -7.11 1.19 -18.26
N TYR A 518 -7.30 -0.13 -18.34
CA TYR A 518 -7.61 -0.81 -19.60
C TYR A 518 -8.99 -0.41 -20.15
N ILE A 519 -10.03 -0.33 -19.30
CA ILE A 519 -11.37 0.09 -19.71
C ILE A 519 -11.35 1.54 -20.21
N ILE A 520 -10.71 2.46 -19.47
CA ILE A 520 -10.66 3.88 -19.82
C ILE A 520 -9.84 4.10 -21.09
N PHE A 521 -8.59 3.64 -21.11
CA PHE A 521 -7.70 3.93 -22.22
C PHE A 521 -7.92 3.01 -23.41
N GLY A 522 -8.12 1.71 -23.18
CA GLY A 522 -8.33 0.71 -24.22
C GLY A 522 -9.75 0.72 -24.79
N GLY A 523 -10.77 0.82 -23.93
CA GLY A 523 -12.17 0.85 -24.31
C GLY A 523 -12.62 2.24 -24.77
N LEU A 524 -12.70 3.19 -23.83
CA LEU A 524 -13.29 4.52 -24.09
C LEU A 524 -12.42 5.37 -25.04
N LEU A 525 -11.11 5.47 -24.77
CA LEU A 525 -10.19 6.26 -25.59
C LEU A 525 -9.63 5.50 -26.80
N ARG A 526 -9.99 4.21 -26.96
CA ARG A 526 -9.56 3.32 -28.06
C ARG A 526 -8.04 3.33 -28.30
N ARG A 527 -7.24 3.52 -27.25
CA ARG A 527 -5.78 3.49 -27.29
C ARG A 527 -5.28 2.07 -27.09
N ARG A 528 -4.49 1.56 -28.05
CA ARG A 528 -3.79 0.27 -27.89
C ARG A 528 -2.75 0.36 -26.78
N LEU A 529 -2.95 -0.39 -25.69
CA LEU A 529 -2.06 -0.43 -24.52
C LEU A 529 -0.94 -1.47 -24.64
N GLY A 530 -1.23 -2.59 -25.30
CA GLY A 530 -0.25 -3.60 -25.71
C GLY A 530 -0.02 -3.54 -27.23
N PHE A 531 1.21 -3.76 -27.65
CA PHE A 531 1.59 -3.79 -29.06
C PHE A 531 2.78 -4.71 -29.28
N ARG A 532 2.93 -5.19 -30.51
CA ARG A 532 4.12 -5.94 -30.95
C ARG A 532 5.13 -4.98 -31.55
N THR A 533 6.36 -5.08 -31.07
CA THR A 533 7.50 -4.29 -31.52
C THR A 533 8.40 -5.14 -32.37
N THR A 534 8.75 -4.68 -33.57
CA THR A 534 9.81 -5.31 -34.37
C THR A 534 11.17 -5.04 -33.76
N VAL A 535 12.00 -6.08 -33.64
CA VAL A 535 13.33 -6.00 -33.03
C VAL A 535 14.39 -6.61 -33.96
N PRO A 536 15.68 -6.20 -33.87
CA PRO A 536 16.76 -6.81 -34.65
C PRO A 536 16.95 -8.30 -34.32
N PHE A 537 17.46 -9.08 -35.27
CA PHE A 537 17.60 -10.53 -35.10
C PHE A 537 18.63 -10.91 -34.04
N THR A 538 19.67 -10.09 -33.90
CA THR A 538 20.71 -10.22 -32.88
C THR A 538 20.10 -10.20 -31.47
N LEU A 539 19.17 -9.29 -31.22
CA LEU A 539 18.44 -9.18 -29.97
C LEU A 539 17.56 -10.41 -29.74
N LEU A 540 16.83 -10.88 -30.77
CA LEU A 540 16.00 -12.09 -30.64
C LEU A 540 16.79 -13.36 -30.33
N ARG A 541 18.04 -13.44 -30.80
CA ARG A 541 18.92 -14.61 -30.66
C ARG A 541 19.76 -14.55 -29.39
N TYR A 542 20.27 -13.37 -29.02
CA TYR A 542 21.30 -13.22 -28.00
C TYR A 542 20.87 -12.42 -26.76
N CYS A 543 19.71 -11.75 -26.80
CA CYS A 543 19.19 -10.98 -25.67
C CYS A 543 17.95 -11.66 -25.06
N ASN A 544 17.73 -11.46 -23.76
CA ASN A 544 16.48 -11.85 -23.13
C ASN A 544 15.30 -11.02 -23.69
N ARG A 545 14.32 -11.69 -24.30
CA ARG A 545 13.19 -11.05 -24.98
C ARG A 545 12.38 -10.11 -24.09
N SER A 546 12.20 -10.43 -22.81
CA SER A 546 11.42 -9.58 -21.91
C SER A 546 12.18 -8.33 -21.47
N MET A 547 13.42 -8.11 -21.92
CA MET A 547 14.14 -6.85 -21.69
C MET A 547 13.41 -5.64 -22.29
N PHE A 548 12.73 -5.85 -23.41
CA PHE A 548 11.97 -4.81 -24.12
C PHE A 548 10.45 -4.94 -23.91
N SER A 549 10.04 -5.58 -22.81
CA SER A 549 8.64 -5.72 -22.40
C SER A 549 7.94 -4.38 -22.20
N THR A 550 8.69 -3.33 -21.84
CA THR A 550 8.20 -1.98 -21.58
C THR A 550 8.71 -1.03 -22.66
N ALA A 551 7.83 -0.59 -23.56
CA ALA A 551 8.06 0.48 -24.54
C ALA A 551 9.25 0.36 -25.52
N TRP A 552 8.92 -0.08 -26.74
CA TRP A 552 9.41 0.58 -27.94
C TRP A 552 8.25 0.84 -28.89
N ASN A 553 7.84 2.10 -29.08
CA ASN A 553 6.79 2.48 -30.03
C ASN A 553 7.29 2.36 -31.48
N ALA A 554 7.52 1.14 -31.95
CA ALA A 554 7.66 0.79 -33.36
C ALA A 554 6.57 -0.23 -33.66
N LEU A 555 5.42 0.24 -34.14
CA LEU A 555 4.31 -0.64 -34.51
C LEU A 555 4.82 -1.60 -35.59
N ALA A 556 4.79 -2.91 -35.30
CA ALA A 556 5.10 -3.92 -36.30
C ALA A 556 4.07 -3.88 -37.43
N PRO A 557 4.47 -3.81 -38.71
CA PRO A 557 3.58 -4.11 -39.83
C PRO A 557 3.03 -5.55 -39.70
N GLU A 558 1.77 -5.78 -40.09
CA GLU A 558 1.10 -7.09 -39.95
C GLU A 558 1.78 -8.21 -40.76
N THR A 559 2.59 -7.87 -41.77
CA THR A 559 3.35 -8.79 -42.62
C THR A 559 4.85 -8.52 -42.47
N ALA A 560 5.47 -9.00 -41.39
CA ALA A 560 6.91 -8.87 -41.16
C ALA A 560 7.70 -9.90 -41.98
N ALA A 561 7.86 -9.64 -43.28
CA ALA A 561 8.96 -10.20 -44.05
C ALA A 561 10.29 -9.59 -43.54
N VAL A 562 11.37 -10.37 -43.56
CA VAL A 562 12.72 -9.84 -43.40
C VAL A 562 12.94 -8.90 -44.58
N ALA A 563 13.18 -7.61 -44.31
CA ALA A 563 13.49 -6.67 -45.38
C ALA A 563 15.01 -6.68 -45.59
N PRO A 564 15.50 -6.77 -46.83
CA PRO A 564 16.93 -6.60 -47.12
C PRO A 564 17.44 -5.23 -46.64
N ALA A 565 18.73 -5.12 -46.34
CA ALA A 565 19.35 -3.90 -45.78
C ALA A 565 19.14 -2.64 -46.65
N THR A 566 18.90 -2.81 -47.94
CA THR A 566 18.57 -1.74 -48.89
C THR A 566 17.15 -1.20 -48.76
N ASP A 567 16.25 -1.96 -48.13
CA ASP A 567 14.80 -1.68 -48.07
C ASP A 567 14.32 -1.36 -46.64
N LEU A 568 15.21 -1.51 -45.64
CA LEU A 568 14.95 -1.04 -44.28
C LEU A 568 14.91 0.48 -44.28
N SER A 569 13.73 1.06 -43.97
CA SER A 569 13.60 2.52 -43.81
C SER A 569 14.65 3.05 -42.83
N SER A 570 15.18 4.25 -43.11
CA SER A 570 16.19 4.92 -42.27
C SER A 570 15.77 4.97 -40.80
N MET A 571 14.48 5.26 -40.56
CA MET A 571 13.83 5.20 -39.25
C MET A 571 14.00 3.86 -38.54
N ARG A 572 13.86 2.73 -39.23
CA ARG A 572 13.98 1.40 -38.65
C ARG A 572 15.44 1.05 -38.33
N GLN A 573 16.39 1.49 -39.15
CA GLN A 573 17.82 1.34 -38.88
C GLN A 573 18.23 2.10 -37.62
N SER A 574 17.82 3.36 -37.48
CA SER A 574 18.08 4.15 -36.26
C SER A 574 17.41 3.57 -35.01
N LEU A 575 16.22 2.98 -35.15
CA LEU A 575 15.54 2.30 -34.03
C LEU A 575 16.31 1.06 -33.58
N ASN A 576 16.76 0.22 -34.51
CA ASN A 576 17.58 -0.94 -34.22
C ASN A 576 18.91 -0.53 -33.55
N ALA A 577 19.54 0.55 -34.03
CA ALA A 577 20.75 1.09 -33.41
C ALA A 577 20.52 1.48 -31.94
N LEU A 578 19.42 2.17 -31.62
CA LEU A 578 19.08 2.49 -30.23
C LEU A 578 18.80 1.24 -29.39
N MET A 579 18.15 0.20 -29.95
CA MET A 579 17.93 -1.07 -29.27
C MET A 579 19.26 -1.75 -28.95
N HIS A 580 20.16 -1.84 -29.92
CA HIS A 580 21.51 -2.38 -29.78
C HIS A 580 22.31 -1.70 -28.68
N ILE A 581 22.35 -0.37 -28.70
CA ILE A 581 22.99 0.40 -27.63
C ILE A 581 22.39 -0.02 -26.29
N THR A 582 21.06 -0.08 -26.18
CA THR A 582 20.37 -0.34 -24.91
C THR A 582 20.67 -1.70 -24.30
N TRP A 583 20.59 -2.79 -25.07
CA TRP A 583 20.82 -4.12 -24.47
C TRP A 583 22.29 -4.48 -24.34
N MET A 584 23.16 -4.04 -25.24
CA MET A 584 24.59 -4.32 -25.13
C MET A 584 25.28 -3.53 -24.02
N THR A 585 24.69 -2.43 -23.54
CA THR A 585 25.20 -1.69 -22.38
C THR A 585 24.61 -2.14 -21.04
N ASP A 586 23.62 -3.05 -21.03
CA ASP A 586 23.13 -3.61 -19.77
C ASP A 586 24.21 -4.51 -19.15
N PRO A 587 24.60 -4.28 -17.88
CA PRO A 587 25.72 -5.01 -17.28
C PRO A 587 25.56 -6.53 -17.32
N LEU A 588 24.37 -7.06 -17.01
CA LEU A 588 24.12 -8.50 -17.00
C LEU A 588 24.14 -9.06 -18.42
N GLN A 589 23.45 -8.42 -19.37
CA GLN A 589 23.48 -8.85 -20.77
C GLN A 589 24.88 -8.79 -21.37
N TYR A 590 25.67 -7.76 -21.04
CA TYR A 590 27.06 -7.63 -21.49
C TYR A 590 27.93 -8.77 -20.96
N ILE A 591 27.81 -9.11 -19.67
CA ILE A 591 28.52 -10.27 -19.09
C ILE A 591 28.09 -11.56 -19.79
N MET A 592 26.79 -11.76 -20.04
CA MET A 592 26.30 -12.92 -20.77
C MET A 592 26.83 -12.98 -22.21
N LEU A 593 26.97 -11.85 -22.90
CA LEU A 593 27.60 -11.78 -24.23
C LEU A 593 29.07 -12.16 -24.19
N ARG A 594 29.81 -11.66 -23.19
CA ARG A 594 31.23 -11.99 -22.99
C ARG A 594 31.43 -13.47 -22.63
N TRP A 595 30.47 -14.05 -21.93
CA TRP A 595 30.50 -15.47 -21.57
C TRP A 595 30.17 -16.37 -22.75
N ASN A 596 29.08 -16.08 -23.47
CA ASN A 596 28.59 -16.91 -24.56
C ASN A 596 29.34 -16.73 -25.89
N GLN A 597 30.05 -15.60 -26.07
CA GLN A 597 30.81 -15.25 -27.28
C GLN A 597 30.03 -15.57 -28.58
N PRO A 598 28.85 -14.94 -28.79
CA PRO A 598 28.01 -15.30 -29.92
C PRO A 598 28.67 -14.97 -31.26
N VAL A 599 28.51 -15.87 -32.23
CA VAL A 599 29.03 -15.72 -33.59
C VAL A 599 28.05 -14.92 -34.45
N VAL A 600 28.58 -14.03 -35.30
CA VAL A 600 27.82 -13.36 -36.36
C VAL A 600 28.47 -13.62 -37.71
N TYR A 601 27.65 -13.77 -38.74
CA TYR A 601 28.08 -14.06 -40.10
C TYR A 601 28.33 -12.75 -40.85
N VAL A 602 29.44 -12.70 -41.59
CA VAL A 602 29.81 -11.57 -42.42
C VAL A 602 29.39 -11.88 -43.85
N TYR A 603 28.50 -11.06 -44.38
CA TYR A 603 28.00 -11.13 -45.74
C TYR A 603 28.55 -9.97 -46.57
N ARG A 604 28.79 -10.19 -47.86
CA ARG A 604 29.04 -9.12 -48.84
C ARG A 604 27.83 -9.04 -49.76
N HIS A 605 27.31 -7.84 -49.96
CA HIS A 605 26.28 -7.63 -50.97
C HIS A 605 26.90 -7.70 -52.38
N LYS A 606 26.35 -8.52 -53.26
CA LYS A 606 26.96 -8.84 -54.56
C LYS A 606 27.05 -7.63 -55.49
N THR A 607 26.08 -6.71 -55.46
CA THR A 607 26.04 -5.56 -56.37
C THR A 607 26.81 -4.35 -55.85
N THR A 608 26.76 -4.10 -54.53
CA THR A 608 27.33 -2.89 -53.91
C THR A 608 28.69 -3.13 -53.27
N GLY A 609 29.08 -4.40 -53.07
CA GLY A 609 30.30 -4.77 -52.34
C GLY A 609 30.26 -4.46 -50.84
N SER A 610 29.15 -3.93 -50.31
CA SER A 610 29.05 -3.54 -48.90
C SER A 610 29.02 -4.76 -47.99
N ARG A 611 29.73 -4.67 -46.85
CA ARG A 611 29.73 -5.70 -45.81
C ARG A 611 28.52 -5.54 -44.89
N ILE A 612 27.90 -6.66 -44.54
CA ILE A 612 26.71 -6.74 -43.68
C ILE A 612 26.98 -7.80 -42.61
N HIS A 613 26.69 -7.49 -41.34
CA HIS A 613 26.80 -8.43 -40.23
C HIS A 613 25.41 -8.92 -39.84
N HIS A 614 25.19 -10.23 -39.81
CA HIS A 614 23.89 -10.82 -39.50
C HIS A 614 24.03 -12.09 -38.64
N PRO A 615 23.17 -12.33 -37.64
CA PRO A 615 23.27 -13.46 -36.71
C PRO A 615 22.77 -14.77 -37.31
N LEU A 616 21.93 -14.72 -38.36
CA LEU A 616 21.47 -15.93 -39.04
C LEU A 616 22.56 -16.50 -39.94
N SER A 617 22.73 -17.82 -39.86
CA SER A 617 23.58 -18.58 -40.78
C SER A 617 23.01 -18.55 -42.20
N PRO A 618 23.80 -18.89 -43.24
CA PRO A 618 23.34 -18.80 -44.63
C PRO A 618 22.09 -19.67 -44.90
N ARG A 619 22.02 -20.84 -44.24
CA ARG A 619 20.86 -21.73 -44.32
C ARG A 619 19.62 -21.15 -43.63
N GLU A 620 19.79 -20.52 -42.47
CA GLU A 620 18.69 -19.87 -41.74
C GLU A 620 18.21 -18.61 -42.48
N LEU A 621 19.14 -17.84 -43.05
CA LEU A 621 18.85 -16.65 -43.83
C LEU A 621 18.06 -17.03 -45.09
N ALA A 622 18.49 -18.04 -45.85
CA ALA A 622 17.74 -18.53 -47.02
C ALA A 622 16.32 -19.00 -46.69
N ARG A 623 16.12 -19.60 -45.50
CA ARG A 623 14.80 -20.02 -45.03
C ARG A 623 13.88 -18.86 -44.66
N GLN A 624 14.42 -17.78 -44.10
CA GLN A 624 13.62 -16.61 -43.72
C GLN A 624 13.45 -15.62 -44.87
N ASP A 625 14.45 -15.49 -45.72
CA ASP A 625 14.49 -14.53 -46.82
C ASP A 625 15.38 -15.05 -47.96
N ALA A 626 14.75 -15.76 -48.88
CA ALA A 626 15.42 -16.27 -50.08
C ALA A 626 15.96 -15.13 -50.96
N SER A 627 15.31 -13.95 -50.95
CA SER A 627 15.68 -12.81 -51.77
C SER A 627 16.99 -12.17 -51.29
N LEU A 628 17.08 -11.88 -49.99
CA LEU A 628 18.29 -11.38 -49.36
C LEU A 628 19.42 -12.42 -49.44
N SER A 629 19.11 -13.70 -49.22
CA SER A 629 20.12 -14.76 -49.35
C SER A 629 20.68 -14.87 -50.77
N ALA A 630 19.91 -14.53 -51.81
CA ALA A 630 20.39 -14.53 -53.19
C ALA A 630 21.29 -13.33 -53.51
N SER A 631 21.03 -12.17 -52.88
CA SER A 631 21.75 -10.91 -53.12
C SER A 631 23.08 -10.79 -52.35
N VAL A 632 23.34 -11.69 -51.40
CA VAL A 632 24.56 -11.69 -50.58
C VAL A 632 25.43 -12.92 -50.79
N GLU A 633 26.74 -12.77 -50.61
CA GLU A 633 27.72 -13.86 -50.50
C GLU A 633 28.29 -13.91 -49.08
N VAL A 634 28.63 -15.10 -48.59
CA VAL A 634 29.17 -15.28 -47.23
C VAL A 634 30.69 -15.13 -47.29
N ILE A 635 31.23 -14.17 -46.56
CA ILE A 635 32.68 -13.94 -46.47
C ILE A 635 33.30 -14.76 -45.34
N GLY A 636 32.60 -14.88 -44.21
CA GLY A 636 33.15 -15.55 -43.04
C GLY A 636 32.28 -15.40 -41.79
N GLN A 637 32.88 -15.71 -40.64
CA GLN A 637 32.27 -15.64 -39.32
C GLN A 637 33.19 -14.86 -38.39
N VAL A 638 32.62 -14.10 -37.47
CA VAL A 638 33.37 -13.32 -36.48
C VAL A 638 32.61 -13.33 -35.16
N LEU A 639 33.32 -13.28 -34.03
CA LEU A 639 32.65 -13.14 -32.74
C LEU A 639 32.04 -11.74 -32.64
N MET A 640 30.80 -11.65 -32.17
CA MET A 640 30.09 -10.37 -32.01
C MET A 640 30.88 -9.40 -31.13
N MET A 641 31.62 -9.93 -30.14
CA MET A 641 32.43 -9.14 -29.21
C MET A 641 33.81 -8.74 -29.76
N GLU A 642 34.21 -9.23 -30.93
CA GLU A 642 35.42 -8.80 -31.66
C GLU A 642 35.13 -7.66 -32.64
N LEU A 643 33.86 -7.51 -33.06
CA LEU A 643 33.46 -6.39 -33.92
C LEU A 643 33.71 -5.03 -33.25
N PRO A 644 34.09 -3.98 -33.99
CA PRO A 644 34.05 -2.61 -33.50
C PRO A 644 32.67 -2.23 -32.95
N TRP A 645 32.60 -1.35 -31.94
CA TRP A 645 31.33 -0.93 -31.33
C TRP A 645 30.32 -0.40 -32.36
N ALA A 646 30.78 0.36 -33.35
CA ALA A 646 29.95 0.85 -34.44
C ALA A 646 29.32 -0.31 -35.24
N ASP A 647 30.10 -1.33 -35.61
CA ASP A 647 29.62 -2.46 -36.40
C ASP A 647 28.65 -3.35 -35.59
N ARG A 648 28.81 -3.43 -34.26
CA ARG A 648 27.84 -4.10 -33.38
C ARG A 648 26.48 -3.40 -33.40
N ILE A 649 26.47 -2.07 -33.35
CA ILE A 649 25.23 -1.26 -33.31
C ILE A 649 24.43 -1.41 -34.60
N TYR A 650 25.10 -1.59 -35.73
CA TYR A 650 24.47 -1.75 -37.04
C TYR A 650 24.43 -3.20 -37.52
N CYS A 651 24.67 -4.18 -36.64
CA CYS A 651 24.45 -5.60 -36.93
C CYS A 651 22.94 -5.86 -37.08
N HIS A 652 22.53 -6.63 -38.09
CA HIS A 652 21.11 -6.75 -38.48
C HIS A 652 20.33 -7.83 -37.72
#